data_AF-A0A368F1X5-F1
#
_entry.id   AF-A0A368F1X5-F1
#
_cell.length_a   1.000
_cell.length_b   1.000
_cell.length_c   1.000
_cell.angle_alpha   90.00
_cell.angle_beta   90.00
_cell.angle_gamma   90.00
#
_symmetry.space_group_name_H-M   'P 1'
#
loop_
_entity.id
_entity.type
_entity.pdbx_description
1 polymer ?
#
loop_
_entity_poly.entity_id
_entity_poly.type
_entity_poly.pdbx_seq_one_letter_code
_entity_poly.pdbx_strand_id
1 'polypeptide(L)'
;MIMLNKDNETYARNPAAITGSQARYPAVTGKSSSSPSSSTPSGVPLLGCSPTSPRSTCGPPYNSLTDDATNEPSALRTRRGGKRLWRASELQRLELEVERYKVGDRIRWAPLAEAWERTRDPADAQRTVAALRAAYAKLCRKKRVCLSDAEPSALHPMPLVREDPTERLEPCQEDPSSPEVCGGDVTLPDAGLTTPGTFELGERVFARFEKFYGIACASRKRVPIRRPRREIPAELLEIGNGIIAGFMPERLSNGKQYLSRLNATVYAVARAIASVADEMAPDPDAAGRKCTLREALELRSTLLSFISTLSAEVSRRQELKRGLAGRKRPCRKYIELAEVYDNLGSTASLRRFLRLLKDRLTTTQEQIRNLEESKRRQSVRRRGFSVTVRERADRSEQVPVTSVREYWRPIVGESRPFVVSRELKQWSDDLGTSNTPERAQELSDEEWRSLFSKVKPWKATGPDGIQGFWWKHLSAARSRLVMWCRNALLKPRKMVPTWLCQGRVVLIPKELKKGQSTRGPGDYRPIACLNTCYKILTASMSAQVLRTVGDRFPQEQIALRKGVWGCTHAQILDQTVVKDALRHKKELHMLWVDLTKAFDSLSHGAIRWTIKQWGVPSDLRRLLSTIMSMQSVRYYGFKNGKVVTSSRLQIRNGLMQGDTLSPLLFCLAIAPVSHWIRSHIRPYESRTGSGNRSDGTLTLGHILYMDDLKIYTPDSGDMALAEGGIRRVFGQLGLELNARKCATRSLNCTSACPVQLDEIPILGASEFYKYLGAEQNSLVCVGELFDRIEAGAKAVARRLFFSDLTVRQKINGYNQVVIPKLKYAISCVIFGAGKLSTLKKRACRFDVDIRKLMEESQLRFGSSCTARLYVDKELGGLGMKSVVEELEKSITYSWCYLSTNTDLLVSYELAESLRRSSKRSLTSDFLKVLASNGLEERVKRSILATISVDSQTFFNATEAARAITKLIRARWAEAHLTAWKSKEVAGRVLKERGRTGEEAIGLCLKDSFLWSARGWVSSVVLRNVWAVQEGSLLTRCSAAGRACMPQARGLCRMQCSPNAMETAEHIVSACSHWRTNIMVERHDDVARVLYSAIRRKYDVKAEVNTHKPHVIDLRHVIIHWNDSIWTSEGLAHNRPDLLVWDRVAKRIWIIEISVSWFTRVQAQEERKIGKYGINSTLPEDTAVGSFYPGPNLKSVLQKDRKCRVDVIPIVVGACGEVTPNLRRYINALELPDSTDVLIERIERAAVMGTNRLVKCHLSN
;
A
#
# COMPACT_ATOMS: atom_id res chain seq x y z
N MET A 1 46.38 14.08 16.43
CA MET A 1 46.49 13.53 17.79
C MET A 1 46.19 14.66 18.77
N ILE A 2 44.96 14.72 19.28
CA ILE A 2 44.57 15.45 20.51
C ILE A 2 43.68 14.47 21.29
N MET A 3 43.79 14.47 22.61
CA MET A 3 43.37 13.36 23.47
C MET A 3 41.84 13.31 23.64
N LEU A 4 41.28 12.10 23.52
CA LEU A 4 39.99 11.73 24.11
C LEU A 4 40.20 10.48 24.95
N ASN A 5 40.38 10.68 26.27
CA ASN A 5 40.36 9.57 27.20
C ASN A 5 38.95 8.96 27.23
N LYS A 6 38.90 7.63 27.28
CA LYS A 6 37.81 6.93 27.97
C LYS A 6 38.16 6.90 29.45
N ASP A 7 37.17 6.77 30.30
CA ASP A 7 37.23 5.79 31.39
C ASP A 7 35.81 5.30 31.75
N ASN A 8 35.69 4.45 32.77
CA ASN A 8 34.67 3.40 32.88
C ASN A 8 33.84 3.49 34.18
N GLU A 9 32.94 2.51 34.37
CA GLU A 9 32.54 1.95 35.69
C GLU A 9 31.65 2.75 36.70
N THR A 10 30.33 2.48 36.60
CA THR A 10 29.45 1.81 37.62
C THR A 10 29.20 2.33 39.06
N TYR A 11 27.97 1.97 39.54
CA TYR A 11 27.49 1.67 40.92
C TYR A 11 26.65 2.68 41.74
N ALA A 12 25.80 2.09 42.62
CA ALA A 12 24.88 2.61 43.66
C ALA A 12 23.76 3.62 43.21
N ARG A 13 22.51 3.64 43.71
CA ARG A 13 21.78 3.28 44.97
C ARG A 13 21.79 4.32 46.11
N ASN A 14 20.71 5.12 46.18
CA ASN A 14 20.07 5.70 47.39
C ASN A 14 20.90 6.68 48.27
N PRO A 15 20.29 7.40 49.23
CA PRO A 15 19.03 8.15 49.18
C PRO A 15 19.16 9.57 49.83
N ALA A 16 18.01 10.16 50.21
CA ALA A 16 17.83 11.18 51.26
C ALA A 16 18.06 12.68 50.91
N ALA A 17 17.35 13.50 51.69
CA ALA A 17 17.06 14.92 51.49
C ALA A 17 18.13 15.89 52.03
N ILE A 18 18.07 17.13 51.56
CA ILE A 18 18.46 18.33 52.32
C ILE A 18 17.30 19.36 52.24
N THR A 19 17.17 20.20 53.26
CA THR A 19 16.01 21.06 53.57
C THR A 19 16.31 22.55 53.46
N GLY A 20 15.25 23.38 53.46
CA GLY A 20 15.29 24.83 53.72
C GLY A 20 14.87 25.72 52.55
N SER A 21 14.27 26.90 52.78
CA SER A 21 13.71 27.48 54.02
C SER A 21 12.78 28.68 53.70
N GLN A 22 11.92 29.07 54.67
CA GLN A 22 11.41 30.44 54.95
C GLN A 22 10.72 31.30 53.84
N ALA A 23 9.68 32.13 54.06
CA ALA A 23 8.82 32.41 55.22
C ALA A 23 7.65 33.36 54.83
N ARG A 24 6.82 33.73 55.84
CA ARG A 24 5.90 34.90 55.94
C ARG A 24 4.40 34.77 55.53
N TYR A 25 3.59 34.62 56.58
CA TYR A 25 2.25 35.19 56.85
C TYR A 25 2.22 36.74 56.71
N PRO A 26 1.06 37.47 56.74
CA PRO A 26 -0.27 37.23 57.38
C PRO A 26 -1.45 37.07 56.37
N ALA A 27 -2.66 36.60 56.70
CA ALA A 27 -3.51 36.52 57.92
C ALA A 27 -4.46 37.73 58.17
N VAL A 28 -5.76 37.53 57.92
CA VAL A 28 -6.91 38.38 58.35
C VAL A 28 -8.10 37.46 58.70
N THR A 29 -9.02 37.94 59.56
CA THR A 29 -10.25 37.32 60.09
C THR A 29 -11.37 37.10 59.04
N GLY A 30 -12.49 36.40 59.29
CA GLY A 30 -12.95 35.60 60.46
C GLY A 30 -14.46 35.78 60.76
N LYS A 31 -15.10 34.82 61.46
CA LYS A 31 -16.54 34.81 61.93
C LYS A 31 -17.62 34.80 60.81
N SER A 32 -18.92 34.61 61.07
CA SER A 32 -19.64 33.63 61.95
C SER A 32 -21.16 33.62 61.63
N SER A 33 -21.85 32.53 61.99
CA SER A 33 -23.27 32.46 62.46
C SER A 33 -24.46 32.88 61.55
N SER A 34 -25.64 32.38 61.97
CA SER A 34 -27.01 32.93 61.80
C SER A 34 -27.74 32.94 60.44
N SER A 35 -28.83 32.17 60.42
CA SER A 35 -30.13 32.37 59.73
C SER A 35 -30.85 33.67 60.22
N PRO A 36 -32.08 34.11 59.79
CA PRO A 36 -33.22 33.30 59.31
C PRO A 36 -34.27 33.92 58.33
N SER A 37 -35.33 33.13 58.07
CA SER A 37 -36.78 33.48 57.98
C SER A 37 -37.39 34.36 56.86
N SER A 38 -38.60 33.93 56.47
CA SER A 38 -39.81 34.68 56.00
C SER A 38 -39.71 35.53 54.70
N SER A 39 -40.75 35.64 53.86
CA SER A 39 -42.20 35.63 54.13
C SER A 39 -43.07 35.17 52.93
N THR A 40 -44.37 34.98 53.17
CA THR A 40 -45.49 34.75 52.22
C THR A 40 -46.28 36.09 52.03
N PRO A 41 -47.53 36.21 51.49
CA PRO A 41 -48.44 35.26 50.81
C PRO A 41 -49.21 35.81 49.57
N SER A 42 -50.16 35.00 49.04
CA SER A 42 -51.48 35.38 48.47
C SER A 42 -51.62 36.12 47.12
N GLY A 43 -52.71 35.82 46.39
CA GLY A 43 -53.15 36.57 45.19
C GLY A 43 -54.12 35.82 44.24
N VAL A 44 -55.41 35.71 44.58
CA VAL A 44 -56.48 35.09 43.75
C VAL A 44 -57.80 35.84 44.00
N PRO A 45 -58.43 36.49 42.99
CA PRO A 45 -59.51 35.87 42.20
C PRO A 45 -59.62 36.41 40.74
N LEU A 46 -60.61 36.14 39.86
CA LEU A 46 -61.40 34.95 39.44
C LEU A 46 -62.13 35.30 38.09
N LEU A 47 -62.71 34.30 37.40
CA LEU A 47 -63.76 34.39 36.35
C LEU A 47 -63.36 35.03 34.97
N GLY A 48 -64.02 34.69 33.85
CA GLY A 48 -65.04 33.64 33.63
C GLY A 48 -65.64 33.59 32.19
N CYS A 49 -66.48 32.57 31.96
CA CYS A 49 -67.53 32.40 30.94
C CYS A 49 -67.23 32.40 29.41
N SER A 50 -67.66 31.28 28.79
CA SER A 50 -68.06 31.05 27.38
C SER A 50 -69.37 31.84 27.01
N PRO A 51 -70.08 31.73 25.84
CA PRO A 51 -70.24 30.53 24.96
C PRO A 51 -70.53 30.69 23.43
N THR A 52 -70.73 29.54 22.76
CA THR A 52 -71.65 29.24 21.62
C THR A 52 -71.34 29.58 20.15
N SER A 53 -72.02 28.83 19.26
CA SER A 53 -72.00 28.84 17.77
C SER A 53 -73.41 29.18 17.21
N PRO A 54 -73.65 29.23 15.86
CA PRO A 54 -74.18 28.04 15.17
C PRO A 54 -73.77 27.89 13.66
N ARG A 55 -74.65 27.32 12.80
CA ARG A 55 -74.39 26.74 11.46
C ARG A 55 -75.24 27.37 10.31
N SER A 56 -74.97 26.91 9.06
CA SER A 56 -75.92 26.70 7.92
C SER A 56 -76.46 27.94 7.16
N THR A 57 -76.99 27.90 5.91
CA THR A 57 -77.45 26.80 5.01
C THR A 57 -77.44 27.17 3.49
N CYS A 58 -77.79 26.19 2.64
CA CYS A 58 -77.95 26.10 1.16
C CYS A 58 -78.64 27.23 0.33
N GLY A 59 -78.49 27.20 -1.01
CA GLY A 59 -79.43 27.81 -1.99
C GLY A 59 -78.96 27.90 -3.48
N PRO A 60 -79.61 27.18 -4.45
CA PRO A 60 -79.41 27.27 -5.93
C PRO A 60 -80.44 28.27 -6.59
N PRO A 61 -80.85 28.31 -7.91
CA PRO A 61 -80.75 27.37 -9.07
C PRO A 61 -80.59 27.98 -10.52
N TYR A 62 -80.88 27.18 -11.58
CA TYR A 62 -80.93 27.41 -13.05
C TYR A 62 -79.58 27.57 -13.81
N ASN A 63 -79.18 26.74 -14.80
CA ASN A 63 -79.78 26.10 -16.02
C ASN A 63 -79.78 27.04 -17.24
N SER A 64 -79.49 26.63 -18.49
CA SER A 64 -79.33 25.31 -19.18
C SER A 64 -78.37 25.49 -20.41
N LEU A 65 -77.91 24.55 -21.26
CA LEU A 65 -77.86 23.07 -21.48
C LEU A 65 -76.61 22.85 -22.44
N THR A 66 -76.27 21.80 -23.21
CA THR A 66 -76.82 20.49 -23.65
C THR A 66 -75.69 19.42 -23.73
N ASP A 67 -75.98 18.19 -23.29
CA ASP A 67 -75.99 16.91 -24.03
C ASP A 67 -74.84 16.53 -25.01
N ASP A 68 -74.27 15.30 -25.02
CA ASP A 68 -74.48 14.12 -24.14
C ASP A 68 -73.30 13.08 -24.19
N ALA A 69 -73.28 12.14 -23.22
CA ALA A 69 -72.83 10.73 -23.27
C ALA A 69 -71.37 10.34 -23.68
N THR A 70 -70.68 9.35 -23.07
CA THR A 70 -70.92 8.50 -21.86
C THR A 70 -69.61 7.87 -21.32
N ASN A 71 -69.64 7.44 -20.05
CA ASN A 71 -68.87 6.37 -19.37
C ASN A 71 -67.37 6.51 -18.96
N GLU A 72 -67.14 6.11 -17.70
CA GLU A 72 -65.87 5.85 -16.98
C GLU A 72 -65.41 4.36 -17.11
N PRO A 73 -64.42 3.78 -16.35
CA PRO A 73 -63.41 4.35 -15.44
C PRO A 73 -61.94 3.83 -15.59
N SER A 74 -61.00 4.59 -15.01
CA SER A 74 -59.73 4.13 -14.39
C SER A 74 -58.66 3.34 -15.20
N ALA A 75 -57.44 3.90 -15.31
CA ALA A 75 -56.22 3.13 -15.63
C ALA A 75 -54.92 3.80 -15.11
N LEU A 76 -53.88 2.98 -14.87
CA LEU A 76 -52.63 3.35 -14.20
C LEU A 76 -51.74 4.32 -15.03
N ARG A 77 -51.29 5.43 -14.42
CA ARG A 77 -50.09 6.17 -14.87
C ARG A 77 -48.82 5.36 -14.57
N THR A 78 -48.45 4.47 -15.47
CA THR A 78 -47.21 3.67 -15.36
C THR A 78 -45.95 4.54 -15.49
N ARG A 79 -45.03 4.42 -14.52
CA ARG A 79 -43.68 4.98 -14.60
C ARG A 79 -42.94 4.33 -15.78
N ARG A 80 -42.65 5.07 -16.85
CA ARG A 80 -41.90 4.54 -18.01
C ARG A 80 -40.50 4.08 -17.57
N GLY A 81 -40.21 2.80 -17.82
CA GLY A 81 -38.98 2.13 -17.40
C GLY A 81 -37.72 2.54 -18.17
N GLY A 82 -36.60 1.93 -17.79
CA GLY A 82 -35.27 2.24 -18.32
C GLY A 82 -35.14 2.09 -19.85
N LYS A 83 -34.29 2.92 -20.45
CA LYS A 83 -34.03 2.98 -21.90
C LYS A 83 -33.67 1.59 -22.46
N ARG A 84 -34.46 1.08 -23.42
CA ARG A 84 -34.16 -0.15 -24.17
C ARG A 84 -32.75 -0.08 -24.78
N LEU A 85 -31.97 -1.15 -24.59
CA LEU A 85 -30.79 -1.39 -25.42
C LEU A 85 -31.24 -1.72 -26.86
N TRP A 86 -30.32 -1.54 -27.81
CA TRP A 86 -30.53 -1.84 -29.23
C TRP A 86 -31.04 -3.27 -29.43
N ARG A 87 -32.12 -3.44 -30.20
CA ARG A 87 -32.63 -4.76 -30.60
C ARG A 87 -31.62 -5.45 -31.54
N ALA A 88 -31.68 -6.78 -31.64
CA ALA A 88 -30.82 -7.53 -32.57
C ALA A 88 -31.06 -7.10 -34.04
N SER A 89 -32.33 -6.89 -34.42
CA SER A 89 -32.73 -6.37 -35.73
C SER A 89 -32.20 -4.95 -36.01
N GLU A 90 -32.21 -4.04 -35.02
CA GLU A 90 -31.59 -2.72 -35.17
C GLU A 90 -30.07 -2.85 -35.40
N LEU A 91 -29.39 -3.76 -34.71
CA LEU A 91 -27.95 -3.94 -34.88
C LEU A 91 -27.60 -4.55 -36.26
N GLN A 92 -28.42 -5.48 -36.75
CA GLN A 92 -28.25 -6.09 -38.08
C GLN A 92 -28.54 -5.07 -39.20
N ARG A 93 -29.62 -4.29 -39.08
CA ARG A 93 -29.93 -3.19 -40.00
C ARG A 93 -28.85 -2.09 -39.97
N LEU A 94 -28.30 -1.78 -38.79
CA LEU A 94 -27.20 -0.80 -38.66
C LEU A 94 -25.94 -1.27 -39.40
N GLU A 95 -25.65 -2.57 -39.39
CA GLU A 95 -24.51 -3.10 -40.13
C GLU A 95 -24.70 -2.98 -41.65
N LEU A 96 -25.91 -3.27 -42.17
CA LEU A 96 -26.27 -3.09 -43.57
C LEU A 96 -26.24 -1.61 -44.01
N GLU A 97 -26.84 -0.71 -43.23
CA GLU A 97 -26.84 0.73 -43.54
C GLU A 97 -25.42 1.34 -43.45
N VAL A 98 -24.57 0.87 -42.53
CA VAL A 98 -23.19 1.38 -42.46
C VAL A 98 -22.42 1.10 -43.73
N GLU A 99 -22.52 -0.11 -44.31
CA GLU A 99 -21.83 -0.43 -45.56
C GLU A 99 -22.41 0.37 -46.76
N ARG A 100 -23.72 0.69 -46.77
CA ARG A 100 -24.32 1.59 -47.78
C ARG A 100 -23.79 3.03 -47.74
N TYR A 101 -23.47 3.55 -46.55
CA TYR A 101 -22.96 4.92 -46.36
C TYR A 101 -21.44 4.99 -46.13
N LYS A 102 -20.70 3.94 -46.50
CA LYS A 102 -19.24 3.83 -46.38
C LYS A 102 -18.55 4.18 -47.69
N VAL A 103 -17.56 5.05 -47.62
CA VAL A 103 -16.76 5.51 -48.78
C VAL A 103 -15.28 5.33 -48.41
N GLY A 104 -14.68 4.24 -48.90
CA GLY A 104 -13.41 3.74 -48.38
C GLY A 104 -13.52 3.44 -46.87
N ASP A 105 -12.49 3.77 -46.10
CA ASP A 105 -12.48 3.61 -44.64
C ASP A 105 -13.35 4.64 -43.86
N ARG A 106 -14.09 5.52 -44.54
CA ARG A 106 -14.87 6.59 -43.90
C ARG A 106 -16.38 6.41 -44.08
N ILE A 107 -17.09 6.33 -42.96
CA ILE A 107 -18.56 6.20 -42.92
C ILE A 107 -19.21 7.58 -42.82
N ARG A 108 -20.14 7.89 -43.73
CA ARG A 108 -20.91 9.14 -43.81
C ARG A 108 -22.07 9.14 -42.79
N TRP A 109 -21.70 9.25 -41.53
CA TRP A 109 -22.62 9.09 -40.39
C TRP A 109 -23.84 10.02 -40.34
N ALA A 110 -23.78 11.23 -40.90
CA ALA A 110 -24.92 12.16 -40.87
C ALA A 110 -26.03 11.76 -41.87
N PRO A 111 -25.74 11.57 -43.19
CA PRO A 111 -26.68 10.96 -44.13
C PRO A 111 -27.23 9.60 -43.64
N LEU A 112 -26.40 8.76 -43.04
CA LEU A 112 -26.86 7.50 -42.44
C LEU A 112 -27.89 7.72 -41.34
N ALA A 113 -27.70 8.72 -40.47
CA ALA A 113 -28.64 9.00 -39.38
C ALA A 113 -29.99 9.55 -39.89
N GLU A 114 -29.99 10.33 -40.98
CA GLU A 114 -31.22 10.76 -41.63
C GLU A 114 -31.96 9.61 -42.31
N ALA A 115 -31.24 8.75 -43.04
CA ALA A 115 -31.81 7.57 -43.68
C ALA A 115 -32.34 6.57 -42.64
N TRP A 116 -31.63 6.43 -41.52
CA TRP A 116 -32.04 5.64 -40.37
C TRP A 116 -33.38 6.13 -39.80
N GLU A 117 -33.51 7.45 -39.60
CA GLU A 117 -34.72 8.07 -39.06
C GLU A 117 -35.89 7.99 -40.04
N ARG A 118 -35.65 8.24 -41.35
CA ARG A 118 -36.65 8.07 -42.43
C ARG A 118 -37.21 6.65 -42.55
N THR A 119 -36.49 5.65 -42.06
CA THR A 119 -36.91 4.23 -42.07
C THR A 119 -37.08 3.65 -40.66
N ARG A 120 -37.22 4.49 -39.62
CA ARG A 120 -37.43 4.07 -38.24
C ARG A 120 -38.91 3.73 -37.98
N ASP A 121 -39.17 2.60 -37.32
CA ASP A 121 -40.48 2.31 -36.72
C ASP A 121 -40.84 3.40 -35.71
N PRO A 122 -41.99 4.11 -35.82
CA PRO A 122 -42.40 5.15 -34.89
C PRO A 122 -42.30 4.77 -33.41
N ALA A 123 -42.45 3.49 -33.06
CA ALA A 123 -42.36 2.97 -31.69
C ALA A 123 -40.92 2.75 -31.17
N ASP A 124 -39.89 2.76 -32.02
CA ASP A 124 -38.48 2.69 -31.60
C ASP A 124 -37.88 4.08 -31.34
N ALA A 125 -36.94 4.16 -30.40
CA ALA A 125 -36.37 5.44 -29.99
C ALA A 125 -35.39 6.01 -31.05
N GLN A 126 -35.51 7.33 -31.34
CA GLN A 126 -34.62 8.05 -32.25
C GLN A 126 -33.13 7.79 -31.94
N ARG A 127 -32.33 7.59 -32.99
CA ARG A 127 -30.92 7.19 -32.88
C ARG A 127 -30.01 8.32 -33.40
N THR A 128 -29.38 9.07 -32.50
CA THR A 128 -28.42 10.11 -32.89
C THR A 128 -27.15 9.52 -33.53
N VAL A 129 -26.44 10.33 -34.32
CA VAL A 129 -25.12 10.01 -34.90
C VAL A 129 -24.16 9.39 -33.86
N ALA A 130 -24.14 9.92 -32.64
CA ALA A 130 -23.31 9.39 -31.54
C ALA A 130 -23.76 8.00 -31.08
N ALA A 131 -25.07 7.74 -31.04
CA ALA A 131 -25.62 6.44 -30.67
C ALA A 131 -25.33 5.37 -31.75
N LEU A 132 -25.51 5.72 -33.03
CA LEU A 132 -25.19 4.87 -34.20
C LEU A 132 -23.71 4.50 -34.21
N ARG A 133 -22.81 5.50 -34.08
CA ARG A 133 -21.35 5.27 -33.94
C ARG A 133 -21.02 4.33 -32.77
N ALA A 134 -21.64 4.54 -31.61
CA ALA A 134 -21.39 3.73 -30.41
C ALA A 134 -21.95 2.29 -30.50
N ALA A 135 -22.98 2.06 -31.31
CA ALA A 135 -23.51 0.74 -31.59
C ALA A 135 -22.66 -0.02 -32.62
N TYR A 136 -22.28 0.63 -33.73
CA TYR A 136 -21.39 0.02 -34.72
C TYR A 136 -19.99 -0.28 -34.14
N ALA A 137 -19.43 0.62 -33.32
CA ALA A 137 -18.17 0.34 -32.61
C ALA A 137 -18.25 -0.85 -31.63
N LYS A 138 -19.46 -1.25 -31.18
CA LYS A 138 -19.67 -2.50 -30.43
C LYS A 138 -19.80 -3.71 -31.36
N LEU A 139 -20.47 -3.57 -32.51
CA LEU A 139 -20.54 -4.61 -33.55
C LEU A 139 -19.15 -5.01 -34.05
N CYS A 140 -18.32 -4.04 -34.46
CA CYS A 140 -16.94 -4.32 -34.92
C CYS A 140 -16.08 -4.97 -33.83
N ARG A 141 -16.25 -4.58 -32.56
CA ARG A 141 -15.59 -5.23 -31.43
C ARG A 141 -16.09 -6.65 -31.18
N LYS A 142 -17.37 -6.95 -31.42
CA LYS A 142 -17.91 -8.30 -31.31
C LYS A 142 -17.39 -9.19 -32.46
N LYS A 143 -17.40 -8.71 -33.71
CA LYS A 143 -16.82 -9.45 -34.85
C LYS A 143 -15.31 -9.71 -34.68
N ARG A 144 -14.53 -8.76 -34.18
CA ARG A 144 -13.10 -8.97 -33.84
C ARG A 144 -12.84 -9.96 -32.69
N VAL A 145 -13.87 -10.40 -31.96
CA VAL A 145 -13.76 -11.46 -30.93
C VAL A 145 -14.30 -12.80 -31.45
N CYS A 146 -15.15 -12.81 -32.48
CA CYS A 146 -15.56 -14.06 -33.14
C CYS A 146 -14.55 -14.54 -34.20
N LEU A 147 -13.70 -13.66 -34.73
CA LEU A 147 -12.68 -13.98 -35.74
C LEU A 147 -11.36 -14.55 -35.15
N SER A 148 -11.29 -14.82 -33.86
CA SER A 148 -10.17 -15.54 -33.21
C SER A 148 -10.49 -16.99 -32.84
N ASP A 149 -11.77 -17.39 -32.96
CA ASP A 149 -12.33 -18.57 -32.28
C ASP A 149 -13.03 -19.51 -33.30
N ALA A 150 -12.45 -19.68 -34.51
CA ALA A 150 -13.02 -20.49 -35.60
C ALA A 150 -11.97 -21.31 -36.34
N GLU A 151 -12.07 -22.65 -36.22
CA GLU A 151 -11.34 -23.63 -37.05
C GLU A 151 -12.14 -23.98 -38.33
N PRO A 152 -11.51 -24.56 -39.38
CA PRO A 152 -12.16 -24.85 -40.66
C PRO A 152 -12.94 -26.17 -40.64
N SER A 153 -14.14 -26.19 -41.24
CA SER A 153 -14.96 -27.39 -41.43
C SER A 153 -14.64 -28.11 -42.75
N ALA A 154 -14.43 -29.43 -42.71
CA ALA A 154 -14.33 -30.29 -43.89
C ALA A 154 -15.70 -30.74 -44.43
N LEU A 155 -15.71 -31.27 -45.66
CA LEU A 155 -16.87 -31.92 -46.30
C LEU A 155 -16.72 -33.44 -46.26
N HIS A 156 -17.84 -34.16 -46.12
CA HIS A 156 -17.93 -35.63 -46.18
C HIS A 156 -18.16 -36.15 -47.60
N PRO A 157 -17.85 -37.43 -47.87
CA PRO A 157 -18.92 -38.46 -47.85
C PRO A 157 -18.79 -39.54 -46.75
N MET A 158 -19.78 -40.43 -46.73
CA MET A 158 -19.96 -41.68 -45.94
C MET A 158 -19.77 -42.91 -46.90
N PRO A 159 -19.91 -44.22 -46.54
CA PRO A 159 -20.54 -44.80 -45.32
C PRO A 159 -20.02 -46.16 -44.75
N LEU A 160 -20.53 -46.56 -43.57
CA LEU A 160 -20.69 -47.95 -43.03
C LEU A 160 -19.39 -48.77 -42.72
N VAL A 161 -19.33 -49.79 -41.84
CA VAL A 161 -20.34 -50.51 -41.02
C VAL A 161 -19.81 -50.93 -39.62
N ARG A 162 -20.67 -51.61 -38.82
CA ARG A 162 -20.60 -52.20 -37.46
C ARG A 162 -19.34 -53.08 -37.13
N GLU A 163 -19.09 -53.63 -35.93
CA GLU A 163 -19.93 -53.89 -34.72
C GLU A 163 -19.11 -53.94 -33.38
N ASP A 164 -19.80 -54.15 -32.26
CA ASP A 164 -19.33 -54.25 -30.83
C ASP A 164 -19.18 -55.76 -30.42
N PRO A 165 -18.95 -56.22 -29.15
CA PRO A 165 -18.30 -55.64 -27.95
C PRO A 165 -17.42 -56.68 -27.12
N THR A 166 -16.99 -56.32 -25.89
CA THR A 166 -16.68 -57.22 -24.71
C THR A 166 -15.52 -58.24 -24.77
N GLU A 167 -14.95 -58.80 -23.68
CA GLU A 167 -14.77 -58.39 -22.26
C GLU A 167 -13.55 -59.11 -21.59
N ARG A 168 -12.89 -58.43 -20.64
CA ARG A 168 -12.27 -58.95 -19.38
C ARG A 168 -11.07 -59.95 -19.32
N LEU A 169 -10.16 -59.57 -18.41
CA LEU A 169 -9.35 -60.36 -17.44
C LEU A 169 -7.96 -60.90 -17.81
N GLU A 170 -7.09 -60.88 -16.78
CA GLU A 170 -5.66 -61.21 -16.70
C GLU A 170 -5.47 -62.70 -16.24
N PRO A 171 -4.25 -63.27 -15.96
CA PRO A 171 -2.89 -62.68 -15.95
C PRO A 171 -1.68 -63.55 -16.44
N CYS A 172 -0.53 -62.86 -16.54
CA CYS A 172 0.87 -63.31 -16.31
C CYS A 172 1.59 -64.45 -17.08
N GLN A 173 2.73 -64.04 -17.68
CA GLN A 173 4.10 -64.60 -17.62
C GLN A 173 4.69 -65.51 -18.72
N GLU A 174 5.91 -65.09 -19.11
CA GLU A 174 7.08 -65.83 -19.63
C GLU A 174 7.20 -66.20 -21.13
N ASP A 175 7.91 -65.31 -21.85
CA ASP A 175 8.72 -65.49 -23.07
C ASP A 175 9.71 -66.69 -22.98
N PRO A 176 10.19 -67.32 -24.10
CA PRO A 176 10.77 -66.57 -25.24
C PRO A 176 10.72 -67.19 -26.66
N SER A 177 11.42 -66.50 -27.58
CA SER A 177 11.76 -66.81 -28.98
C SER A 177 10.80 -66.28 -30.06
N SER A 178 11.39 -65.84 -31.18
CA SER A 178 10.79 -65.00 -32.23
C SER A 178 10.92 -65.70 -33.61
N PRO A 179 10.11 -65.34 -34.64
CA PRO A 179 10.20 -64.03 -35.31
C PRO A 179 8.85 -63.37 -35.70
N GLU A 180 8.95 -62.22 -36.36
CA GLU A 180 7.91 -61.46 -37.10
C GLU A 180 6.74 -60.83 -36.32
N VAL A 181 6.64 -59.49 -36.36
CA VAL A 181 5.46 -58.71 -36.81
C VAL A 181 5.83 -57.21 -36.94
N CYS A 182 5.11 -56.50 -37.81
CA CYS A 182 5.40 -55.14 -38.28
C CYS A 182 5.45 -54.05 -37.18
N GLY A 183 6.36 -53.09 -37.36
CA GLY A 183 6.28 -51.75 -36.74
C GLY A 183 5.95 -50.69 -37.80
N GLY A 184 5.09 -49.72 -37.47
CA GLY A 184 4.69 -48.61 -38.34
C GLY A 184 4.05 -47.47 -37.55
N ASP A 185 4.40 -46.22 -37.91
CA ASP A 185 4.22 -45.04 -37.06
C ASP A 185 2.79 -44.70 -36.62
N VAL A 186 2.68 -44.25 -35.36
CA VAL A 186 1.59 -43.36 -34.90
C VAL A 186 2.22 -42.00 -34.59
N THR A 187 2.02 -41.04 -35.49
CA THR A 187 2.58 -39.68 -35.35
C THR A 187 1.98 -38.94 -34.15
N LEU A 188 2.83 -38.52 -33.23
CA LEU A 188 2.48 -37.63 -32.11
C LEU A 188 2.11 -36.22 -32.62
N PRO A 189 1.20 -35.49 -31.93
CA PRO A 189 0.89 -34.10 -32.26
C PRO A 189 2.09 -33.19 -31.98
N ASP A 190 2.32 -32.23 -32.89
CA ASP A 190 3.56 -31.45 -32.99
C ASP A 190 3.90 -30.65 -31.71
N ALA A 191 5.15 -30.81 -31.26
CA ALA A 191 5.65 -30.28 -29.99
C ALA A 191 6.35 -28.92 -30.20
N GLY A 192 5.57 -27.84 -30.11
CA GLY A 192 6.05 -26.47 -30.27
C GLY A 192 7.33 -26.16 -29.46
N LEU A 193 8.44 -25.97 -30.19
CA LEU A 193 9.83 -25.72 -29.77
C LEU A 193 10.03 -25.24 -28.32
N THR A 194 10.12 -26.18 -27.38
CA THR A 194 10.55 -25.92 -26.00
C THR A 194 12.07 -25.74 -25.93
N THR A 195 12.53 -24.57 -25.49
CA THR A 195 13.98 -24.34 -25.34
C THR A 195 14.53 -25.18 -24.18
N PRO A 196 15.76 -25.76 -24.28
CA PRO A 196 16.25 -26.76 -23.33
C PRO A 196 16.18 -26.36 -21.85
N GLY A 197 16.46 -25.09 -21.54
CA GLY A 197 16.39 -24.57 -20.17
C GLY A 197 14.98 -24.56 -19.54
N THR A 198 13.91 -24.69 -20.33
CA THR A 198 12.54 -24.85 -19.80
C THR A 198 12.27 -26.26 -19.29
N PHE A 199 12.88 -27.28 -19.90
CA PHE A 199 12.75 -28.68 -19.48
C PHE A 199 13.40 -28.92 -18.11
N GLU A 200 14.69 -28.55 -17.96
CA GLU A 200 15.41 -28.61 -16.68
C GLU A 200 14.68 -27.86 -15.56
N LEU A 201 14.07 -26.71 -15.89
CA LEU A 201 13.32 -25.90 -14.93
C LEU A 201 12.02 -26.60 -14.50
N GLY A 202 11.37 -27.31 -15.42
CA GLY A 202 10.24 -28.19 -15.18
C GLY A 202 10.55 -29.28 -14.17
N GLU A 203 11.58 -30.10 -14.43
CA GLU A 203 12.02 -31.18 -13.54
C GLU A 203 12.39 -30.66 -12.14
N ARG A 204 13.13 -29.56 -12.07
CA ARG A 204 13.52 -28.92 -10.79
C ARG A 204 12.33 -28.39 -9.99
N VAL A 205 11.22 -28.03 -10.64
CA VAL A 205 9.95 -27.73 -9.95
C VAL A 205 9.25 -29.03 -9.55
N PHE A 206 9.24 -30.06 -10.40
CA PHE A 206 8.55 -31.32 -10.16
C PHE A 206 9.11 -32.12 -8.97
N ALA A 207 10.41 -32.40 -8.94
CA ALA A 207 11.07 -33.13 -7.83
C ALA A 207 10.90 -32.40 -6.48
N ARG A 208 10.72 -31.07 -6.50
CA ARG A 208 10.39 -30.27 -5.31
C ARG A 208 8.91 -30.31 -4.96
N PHE A 209 8.04 -30.35 -5.97
CA PHE A 209 6.61 -30.53 -5.78
C PHE A 209 6.34 -31.84 -5.03
N GLU A 210 6.90 -32.98 -5.45
CA GLU A 210 6.70 -34.28 -4.79
C GLU A 210 7.12 -34.24 -3.32
N LYS A 211 8.34 -33.77 -3.05
CA LYS A 211 8.89 -33.60 -1.69
C LYS A 211 8.01 -32.71 -0.81
N PHE A 212 7.45 -31.62 -1.36
CA PHE A 212 6.53 -30.76 -0.62
C PHE A 212 5.09 -31.30 -0.57
N TYR A 213 4.70 -32.20 -1.48
CA TYR A 213 3.38 -32.83 -1.52
C TYR A 213 3.24 -33.89 -0.42
N GLY A 214 4.24 -34.75 -0.20
CA GLY A 214 4.25 -35.66 0.94
C GLY A 214 4.08 -34.92 2.28
N ILE A 215 4.85 -33.84 2.48
CA ILE A 215 4.74 -32.93 3.64
C ILE A 215 3.34 -32.28 3.72
N ALA A 216 2.74 -31.94 2.58
CA ALA A 216 1.42 -31.32 2.54
C ALA A 216 0.28 -32.30 2.88
N CYS A 217 0.42 -33.57 2.53
CA CYS A 217 -0.50 -34.65 2.90
C CYS A 217 -0.40 -34.97 4.39
N ALA A 218 0.82 -35.10 4.92
CA ALA A 218 1.08 -35.42 6.33
C ALA A 218 0.50 -34.39 7.32
N SER A 219 0.47 -33.09 6.98
CA SER A 219 -0.10 -32.07 7.87
C SER A 219 -0.83 -30.94 7.14
N ARG A 220 -2.00 -30.58 7.70
CA ARG A 220 -2.80 -29.40 7.33
C ARG A 220 -2.51 -28.17 8.20
N LYS A 221 -1.60 -28.26 9.18
CA LYS A 221 -1.10 -27.12 9.99
C LYS A 221 0.25 -26.69 9.43
N ARG A 222 0.26 -26.01 8.29
CA ARG A 222 1.48 -25.78 7.50
C ARG A 222 2.14 -24.45 7.82
N VAL A 223 3.45 -24.36 7.58
CA VAL A 223 4.19 -23.09 7.65
C VAL A 223 3.79 -22.25 6.43
N PRO A 224 3.33 -21.00 6.59
CA PRO A 224 2.92 -20.17 5.46
C PRO A 224 4.03 -20.02 4.43
N ILE A 225 3.69 -20.19 3.14
CA ILE A 225 4.68 -20.15 2.04
C ILE A 225 5.40 -18.80 2.06
N ARG A 226 6.73 -18.80 1.96
CA ARG A 226 7.51 -17.57 1.96
C ARG A 226 7.32 -16.85 0.63
N ARG A 227 7.03 -15.54 0.66
CA ARG A 227 7.09 -14.70 -0.55
C ARG A 227 8.54 -14.67 -1.08
N PRO A 228 8.79 -14.99 -2.36
CA PRO A 228 10.13 -14.88 -2.97
C PRO A 228 10.69 -13.46 -2.96
N ARG A 229 12.02 -13.34 -3.10
CA ARG A 229 12.76 -12.06 -3.06
C ARG A 229 12.49 -11.14 -4.25
N ARG A 230 12.39 -11.71 -5.44
CA ARG A 230 12.06 -11.00 -6.70
C ARG A 230 10.60 -11.28 -7.05
N GLU A 231 10.19 -10.83 -8.23
CA GLU A 231 8.93 -11.27 -8.85
C GLU A 231 9.10 -12.71 -9.36
N ILE A 232 8.00 -13.43 -9.53
CA ILE A 232 8.00 -14.85 -9.93
C ILE A 232 7.87 -14.89 -11.46
N PRO A 233 8.80 -15.54 -12.19
CA PRO A 233 8.69 -15.74 -13.64
C PRO A 233 7.35 -16.35 -14.07
N ALA A 234 6.88 -15.99 -15.26
CA ALA A 234 5.65 -16.55 -15.84
C ALA A 234 5.77 -18.07 -16.05
N GLU A 235 6.90 -18.51 -16.60
CA GLU A 235 7.25 -19.92 -16.82
C GLU A 235 7.02 -20.80 -15.58
N LEU A 236 7.45 -20.35 -14.39
CA LEU A 236 7.26 -21.11 -13.15
C LEU A 236 5.78 -21.23 -12.74
N LEU A 237 4.94 -20.25 -13.09
CA LEU A 237 3.50 -20.32 -12.87
C LEU A 237 2.83 -21.23 -13.92
N GLU A 238 3.33 -21.26 -15.15
CA GLU A 238 2.86 -22.13 -16.24
C GLU A 238 3.20 -23.60 -15.97
N ILE A 239 4.45 -23.92 -15.66
CA ILE A 239 4.89 -25.24 -15.13
C ILE A 239 4.00 -25.62 -13.92
N GLY A 240 3.77 -24.69 -13.00
CA GLY A 240 2.90 -24.89 -11.85
C GLY A 240 1.44 -25.16 -12.19
N ASN A 241 0.92 -24.62 -13.30
CA ASN A 241 -0.42 -24.91 -13.80
C ASN A 241 -0.48 -26.28 -14.46
N GLY A 242 0.53 -26.67 -15.25
CA GLY A 242 0.64 -27.99 -15.86
C GLY A 242 0.64 -29.12 -14.80
N ILE A 243 1.49 -28.99 -13.78
CA ILE A 243 1.53 -29.93 -12.65
C ILE A 243 0.16 -30.03 -11.96
N ILE A 244 -0.55 -28.92 -11.74
CA ILE A 244 -1.89 -28.95 -11.12
C ILE A 244 -2.95 -29.55 -12.06
N ALA A 245 -2.83 -29.35 -13.37
CA ALA A 245 -3.78 -29.89 -14.35
C ALA A 245 -3.70 -31.42 -14.42
N GLY A 246 -2.49 -31.97 -14.65
CA GLY A 246 -2.27 -33.41 -14.74
C GLY A 246 -2.42 -34.14 -13.39
N PHE A 247 -1.97 -33.55 -12.28
CA PHE A 247 -2.04 -34.21 -10.97
C PHE A 247 -3.45 -34.21 -10.34
N MET A 248 -4.39 -33.41 -10.84
CA MET A 248 -5.76 -33.35 -10.30
C MET A 248 -6.75 -34.06 -11.23
N PRO A 249 -7.52 -35.06 -10.76
CA PRO A 249 -8.56 -35.68 -11.57
C PRO A 249 -9.65 -34.65 -11.93
N GLU A 250 -10.28 -34.82 -13.09
CA GLU A 250 -11.33 -33.90 -13.56
C GLU A 250 -12.67 -34.17 -12.85
N ARG A 251 -13.03 -35.44 -12.69
CA ARG A 251 -14.29 -35.87 -12.10
C ARG A 251 -14.27 -35.78 -10.57
N LEU A 252 -15.37 -35.31 -9.98
CA LEU A 252 -15.55 -35.04 -8.55
C LEU A 252 -16.25 -36.20 -7.81
N SER A 253 -15.57 -37.33 -7.61
CA SER A 253 -16.14 -38.48 -6.87
C SER A 253 -16.39 -38.17 -5.39
N ASN A 254 -15.38 -37.67 -4.67
CA ASN A 254 -15.47 -37.30 -3.25
C ASN A 254 -14.94 -35.88 -3.01
N GLY A 255 -15.84 -34.91 -2.84
CA GLY A 255 -15.48 -33.49 -2.69
C GLY A 255 -14.60 -33.14 -1.47
N LYS A 256 -14.69 -33.91 -0.37
CA LYS A 256 -13.85 -33.69 0.83
C LYS A 256 -12.41 -34.16 0.60
N GLN A 257 -12.24 -35.29 -0.09
CA GLN A 257 -10.93 -35.79 -0.53
C GLN A 257 -10.37 -34.89 -1.63
N TYR A 258 -11.18 -34.52 -2.62
CA TYR A 258 -10.80 -33.64 -3.74
C TYR A 258 -10.23 -32.30 -3.26
N LEU A 259 -10.93 -31.56 -2.40
CA LEU A 259 -10.40 -30.30 -1.87
C LEU A 259 -9.15 -30.53 -0.99
N SER A 260 -9.04 -31.68 -0.32
CA SER A 260 -7.83 -32.03 0.43
C SER A 260 -6.63 -32.25 -0.49
N ARG A 261 -6.81 -32.99 -1.61
CA ARG A 261 -5.78 -33.19 -2.66
C ARG A 261 -5.41 -31.84 -3.28
N LEU A 262 -6.38 -31.06 -3.76
CA LEU A 262 -6.15 -29.73 -4.34
C LEU A 262 -5.41 -28.79 -3.39
N ASN A 263 -5.77 -28.76 -2.10
CA ASN A 263 -5.10 -27.94 -1.10
C ASN A 263 -3.67 -28.42 -0.80
N ALA A 264 -3.39 -29.73 -0.87
CA ALA A 264 -2.03 -30.26 -0.77
C ALA A 264 -1.20 -29.91 -2.02
N THR A 265 -1.74 -30.18 -3.22
CA THR A 265 -1.08 -29.90 -4.52
C THR A 265 -0.75 -28.42 -4.68
N VAL A 266 -1.70 -27.51 -4.42
CA VAL A 266 -1.47 -26.05 -4.51
C VAL A 266 -0.42 -25.58 -3.50
N TYR A 267 -0.37 -26.12 -2.28
CA TYR A 267 0.69 -25.79 -1.33
C TYR A 267 2.05 -26.31 -1.81
N ALA A 268 2.11 -27.54 -2.34
CA ALA A 268 3.35 -28.17 -2.80
C ALA A 268 3.96 -27.44 -4.01
N VAL A 269 3.16 -27.17 -5.04
CA VAL A 269 3.56 -26.39 -6.22
C VAL A 269 4.00 -24.98 -5.81
N ALA A 270 3.24 -24.31 -4.96
CA ALA A 270 3.61 -22.99 -4.44
C ALA A 270 4.92 -23.00 -3.64
N ARG A 271 5.21 -24.06 -2.88
CA ARG A 271 6.49 -24.25 -2.18
C ARG A 271 7.64 -24.52 -3.14
N ALA A 272 7.43 -25.31 -4.19
CA ALA A 272 8.42 -25.59 -5.22
C ALA A 272 8.81 -24.32 -5.98
N ILE A 273 7.83 -23.63 -6.58
CA ILE A 273 7.99 -22.34 -7.26
C ILE A 273 8.69 -21.32 -6.36
N ALA A 274 8.26 -21.19 -5.10
CA ALA A 274 8.86 -20.24 -4.18
C ALA A 274 10.31 -20.58 -3.78
N SER A 275 10.75 -21.84 -3.89
CA SER A 275 12.16 -22.22 -3.69
C SER A 275 12.97 -21.93 -4.94
N VAL A 276 12.50 -22.37 -6.11
CA VAL A 276 13.17 -22.15 -7.41
C VAL A 276 13.35 -20.65 -7.69
N ALA A 277 12.31 -19.83 -7.48
CA ALA A 277 12.39 -18.38 -7.66
C ALA A 277 13.32 -17.64 -6.67
N ASP A 278 13.58 -18.21 -5.48
CA ASP A 278 14.55 -17.63 -4.52
C ASP A 278 16.00 -18.07 -4.80
N GLU A 279 16.19 -19.05 -5.70
CA GLU A 279 17.47 -19.61 -6.16
C GLU A 279 17.89 -19.08 -7.53
N MET A 280 16.97 -18.93 -8.50
CA MET A 280 17.21 -18.23 -9.77
C MET A 280 17.60 -16.76 -9.57
N ALA A 281 17.36 -16.23 -8.36
CA ALA A 281 17.67 -14.87 -7.96
C ALA A 281 18.73 -14.83 -6.84
N PRO A 282 19.97 -15.33 -7.07
CA PRO A 282 21.02 -15.16 -6.10
C PRO A 282 21.30 -13.66 -5.89
N ASP A 283 21.66 -13.34 -4.66
CA ASP A 283 22.25 -12.07 -4.23
C ASP A 283 23.70 -12.48 -3.98
N PRO A 284 24.59 -12.46 -5.00
CA PRO A 284 25.91 -13.09 -4.93
C PRO A 284 26.73 -12.52 -3.77
N ASP A 285 26.72 -11.19 -3.64
CA ASP A 285 27.21 -10.46 -2.48
C ASP A 285 26.66 -10.99 -1.14
N ALA A 286 25.44 -11.52 -1.04
CA ALA A 286 24.87 -12.06 0.20
C ALA A 286 25.24 -13.52 0.50
N ALA A 287 25.85 -14.24 -0.45
CA ALA A 287 26.65 -15.43 -0.13
C ALA A 287 28.00 -14.98 0.43
N GLY A 288 28.76 -14.18 -0.34
CA GLY A 288 30.06 -13.64 0.06
C GLY A 288 30.04 -12.95 1.43
N ARG A 289 29.19 -11.93 1.65
CA ARG A 289 29.08 -11.20 2.94
C ARG A 289 28.68 -12.06 4.14
N LYS A 290 28.15 -13.27 3.95
CA LYS A 290 27.98 -14.23 5.08
C LYS A 290 29.29 -14.94 5.41
N CYS A 291 30.03 -15.36 4.38
CA CYS A 291 31.35 -15.94 4.49
C CYS A 291 32.31 -14.92 5.12
N THR A 292 32.41 -13.71 4.57
CA THR A 292 33.25 -12.62 5.10
C THR A 292 32.93 -12.23 6.55
N LEU A 293 31.66 -12.31 6.97
CA LEU A 293 31.30 -12.08 8.38
C LEU A 293 31.72 -13.25 9.28
N ARG A 294 31.68 -14.49 8.79
CA ARG A 294 32.16 -15.67 9.49
C ARG A 294 33.69 -15.63 9.61
N GLU A 295 34.39 -15.45 8.50
CA GLU A 295 35.85 -15.31 8.41
C GLU A 295 36.36 -14.20 9.35
N ALA A 296 35.71 -13.02 9.37
CA ALA A 296 36.10 -11.93 10.26
C ALA A 296 35.87 -12.27 11.74
N LEU A 297 34.78 -12.98 12.08
CA LEU A 297 34.52 -13.45 13.45
C LEU A 297 35.53 -14.51 13.92
N GLU A 298 35.92 -15.41 13.03
CA GLU A 298 36.95 -16.44 13.26
C GLU A 298 38.34 -15.77 13.41
N LEU A 299 38.73 -14.87 12.50
CA LEU A 299 39.95 -14.05 12.59
C LEU A 299 40.02 -13.24 13.88
N ARG A 300 38.91 -12.64 14.33
CA ARG A 300 38.84 -11.93 15.63
C ARG A 300 39.17 -12.88 16.78
N SER A 301 38.69 -14.13 16.73
CA SER A 301 38.99 -15.14 17.76
C SER A 301 40.49 -15.48 17.78
N THR A 302 41.09 -15.73 16.61
CA THR A 302 42.52 -16.00 16.47
C THR A 302 43.38 -14.83 16.95
N LEU A 303 43.06 -13.60 16.56
CA LEU A 303 43.76 -12.40 17.00
C LEU A 303 43.68 -12.19 18.52
N LEU A 304 42.51 -12.43 19.14
CA LEU A 304 42.37 -12.38 20.60
C LEU A 304 43.23 -13.44 21.29
N SER A 305 43.28 -14.67 20.75
CA SER A 305 44.15 -15.73 21.26
C SER A 305 45.63 -15.33 21.21
N PHE A 306 46.11 -14.85 20.06
CA PHE A 306 47.51 -14.46 19.87
C PHE A 306 47.87 -13.25 20.76
N ILE A 307 47.00 -12.23 20.85
CA ILE A 307 47.21 -11.06 21.71
C ILE A 307 47.27 -11.47 23.19
N SER A 308 46.44 -12.43 23.63
CA SER A 308 46.47 -12.96 24.99
C SER A 308 47.79 -13.70 25.27
N THR A 309 48.17 -14.64 24.40
CA THR A 309 49.43 -15.41 24.50
C THR A 309 50.66 -14.50 24.55
N LEU A 310 50.74 -13.52 23.65
CA LEU A 310 51.87 -12.58 23.60
C LEU A 310 51.85 -11.58 24.77
N SER A 311 50.68 -11.17 25.27
CA SER A 311 50.61 -10.28 26.45
C SER A 311 51.06 -11.00 27.72
N ALA A 312 50.68 -12.28 27.89
CA ALA A 312 51.17 -13.11 29.00
C ALA A 312 52.69 -13.29 28.96
N GLU A 313 53.28 -13.44 27.77
CA GLU A 313 54.74 -13.50 27.61
C GLU A 313 55.42 -12.15 27.92
N VAL A 314 54.81 -11.00 27.60
CA VAL A 314 55.31 -9.68 28.06
C VAL A 314 55.31 -9.63 29.59
N SER A 315 54.22 -10.03 30.25
CA SER A 315 54.12 -10.03 31.72
C SER A 315 55.17 -10.95 32.34
N ARG A 316 55.33 -12.20 31.85
CA ARG A 316 56.34 -13.15 32.32
C ARG A 316 57.76 -12.57 32.24
N ARG A 317 58.09 -11.88 31.13
CA ARG A 317 59.38 -11.19 30.96
C ARG A 317 59.55 -9.96 31.85
N GLN A 318 58.45 -9.32 32.30
CA GLN A 318 58.48 -8.21 33.25
C GLN A 318 58.59 -8.70 34.70
N GLU A 319 57.92 -9.79 35.07
CA GLU A 319 58.06 -10.45 36.37
C GLU A 319 59.50 -10.93 36.61
N LEU A 320 60.09 -11.61 35.62
CA LEU A 320 61.49 -12.04 35.65
C LEU A 320 62.47 -10.86 35.80
N LYS A 321 62.20 -9.72 35.14
CA LYS A 321 63.01 -8.49 35.30
C LYS A 321 62.82 -7.77 36.65
N ARG A 322 61.84 -8.18 37.46
CA ARG A 322 61.56 -7.61 38.79
C ARG A 322 61.97 -8.54 39.95
N GLY A 323 62.52 -9.72 39.66
CA GLY A 323 62.83 -10.74 40.68
C GLY A 323 61.61 -11.44 41.30
N LEU A 324 60.39 -11.09 40.88
CA LEU A 324 59.12 -11.52 41.51
C LEU A 324 58.61 -12.90 41.01
N ALA A 325 59.42 -13.64 40.25
CA ALA A 325 59.05 -14.96 39.76
C ALA A 325 60.26 -15.89 39.66
N GLY A 326 60.11 -17.11 40.18
CA GLY A 326 60.99 -18.23 39.83
C GLY A 326 60.95 -18.57 38.34
N ARG A 327 61.71 -19.60 37.91
CA ARG A 327 61.95 -19.97 36.49
C ARG A 327 60.71 -20.48 35.72
N LYS A 328 59.65 -19.66 35.61
CA LYS A 328 58.45 -19.90 34.77
C LYS A 328 58.88 -20.03 33.31
N ARG A 329 58.76 -21.23 32.73
CA ARG A 329 59.00 -21.49 31.30
C ARG A 329 58.03 -20.68 30.41
N PRO A 330 58.38 -20.32 29.17
CA PRO A 330 57.43 -19.76 28.22
C PRO A 330 56.28 -20.74 27.96
N CYS A 331 55.07 -20.25 27.67
CA CYS A 331 53.95 -21.14 27.38
C CYS A 331 54.10 -21.78 25.98
N ARG A 332 53.67 -23.03 25.83
CA ARG A 332 53.80 -23.79 24.57
C ARG A 332 53.27 -23.03 23.33
N LYS A 333 52.09 -22.39 23.45
CA LYS A 333 51.50 -21.56 22.39
C LYS A 333 52.31 -20.32 22.02
N TYR A 334 53.18 -19.82 22.90
CA TYR A 334 54.11 -18.75 22.54
C TYR A 334 55.31 -19.31 21.76
N ILE A 335 55.79 -20.51 22.09
CA ILE A 335 56.89 -21.18 21.37
C ILE A 335 56.44 -21.47 19.93
N GLU A 336 55.26 -22.11 19.77
CA GLU A 336 54.61 -22.37 18.48
C GLU A 336 54.38 -21.08 17.65
N LEU A 337 54.18 -19.92 18.30
CA LEU A 337 54.09 -18.62 17.62
C LEU A 337 55.46 -17.99 17.30
N ALA A 338 56.49 -18.26 18.09
CA ALA A 338 57.84 -17.76 17.87
C ALA A 338 58.59 -18.54 16.76
N GLU A 339 58.20 -19.79 16.51
CA GLU A 339 58.66 -20.61 15.39
C GLU A 339 58.02 -20.18 14.05
N VAL A 340 56.77 -19.71 14.07
CA VAL A 340 56.03 -19.27 12.87
C VAL A 340 56.25 -17.80 12.51
N TYR A 341 56.66 -16.97 13.47
CA TYR A 341 56.91 -15.53 13.27
C TYR A 341 58.32 -15.15 13.72
N ASP A 342 59.23 -15.02 12.75
CA ASP A 342 60.61 -14.61 12.97
C ASP A 342 60.76 -13.34 13.82
N ASN A 343 61.88 -13.26 14.52
CA ASN A 343 62.29 -12.12 15.35
C ASN A 343 61.43 -11.82 16.61
N LEU A 344 60.52 -12.69 17.04
CA LEU A 344 59.82 -12.56 18.34
C LEU A 344 60.71 -12.76 19.59
N GLY A 345 61.98 -13.13 19.40
CA GLY A 345 62.96 -13.28 20.49
C GLY A 345 63.12 -12.02 21.36
N SER A 346 63.16 -10.82 20.78
CA SER A 346 63.35 -9.58 21.57
C SER A 346 62.04 -9.03 22.16
N THR A 347 62.12 -8.50 23.39
CA THR A 347 60.96 -7.88 24.07
C THR A 347 60.49 -6.60 23.36
N ALA A 348 61.35 -5.95 22.57
CA ALA A 348 60.97 -4.80 21.74
C ALA A 348 60.19 -5.24 20.49
N SER A 349 60.67 -6.27 19.79
CA SER A 349 60.02 -6.89 18.63
C SER A 349 58.63 -7.42 19.01
N LEU A 350 58.54 -8.15 20.12
CA LEU A 350 57.29 -8.70 20.63
C LEU A 350 56.28 -7.59 20.98
N ARG A 351 56.71 -6.46 21.55
CA ARG A 351 55.87 -5.26 21.75
C ARG A 351 55.50 -4.51 20.45
N ARG A 352 56.25 -4.67 19.37
CA ARG A 352 55.91 -4.12 18.03
C ARG A 352 54.87 -4.99 17.34
N PHE A 353 55.06 -6.31 17.35
CA PHE A 353 54.09 -7.27 16.81
C PHE A 353 52.76 -7.24 17.58
N LEU A 354 52.80 -7.16 18.92
CA LEU A 354 51.60 -7.00 19.76
C LEU A 354 50.80 -5.72 19.45
N ARG A 355 51.45 -4.64 18.98
CA ARG A 355 50.76 -3.44 18.48
C ARG A 355 50.07 -3.72 17.15
N LEU A 356 50.81 -4.23 16.15
CA LEU A 356 50.26 -4.61 14.84
C LEU A 356 49.03 -5.54 14.95
N LEU A 357 49.07 -6.52 15.85
CA LEU A 357 47.94 -7.41 16.10
C LEU A 357 46.75 -6.67 16.75
N LYS A 358 46.98 -5.74 17.69
CA LYS A 358 45.92 -4.91 18.30
C LYS A 358 45.29 -3.93 17.29
N ASP A 359 46.08 -3.37 16.39
CA ASP A 359 45.60 -2.51 15.31
C ASP A 359 44.76 -3.32 14.29
N ARG A 360 45.24 -4.52 13.92
CA ARG A 360 44.51 -5.46 13.07
C ARG A 360 43.23 -5.98 13.74
N LEU A 361 43.25 -6.23 15.04
CA LEU A 361 42.06 -6.59 15.82
C LEU A 361 41.03 -5.45 15.80
N THR A 362 41.47 -4.21 16.00
CA THR A 362 40.59 -3.03 15.96
C THR A 362 39.92 -2.88 14.59
N THR A 363 40.70 -3.01 13.52
CA THR A 363 40.20 -3.02 12.13
C THR A 363 39.19 -4.15 11.90
N THR A 364 39.48 -5.36 12.37
CA THR A 364 38.61 -6.54 12.23
C THR A 364 37.30 -6.39 13.02
N GLN A 365 37.36 -5.82 14.23
CA GLN A 365 36.17 -5.51 15.04
C GLN A 365 35.28 -4.45 14.37
N GLU A 366 35.87 -3.43 13.73
CA GLU A 366 35.12 -2.45 12.94
C GLU A 366 34.51 -3.08 11.68
N GLN A 367 35.23 -3.95 10.98
CA GLN A 367 34.71 -4.71 9.83
C GLN A 367 33.50 -5.57 10.23
N ILE A 368 33.57 -6.30 11.35
CA ILE A 368 32.44 -7.07 11.91
C ILE A 368 31.26 -6.14 12.18
N ARG A 369 31.48 -5.03 12.91
CA ARG A 369 30.43 -4.05 13.24
C ARG A 369 29.74 -3.53 11.97
N ASN A 370 30.51 -3.18 10.95
CA ASN A 370 30.00 -2.69 9.67
C ASN A 370 29.18 -3.76 8.90
N LEU A 371 29.61 -5.03 8.92
CA LEU A 371 28.91 -6.16 8.32
C LEU A 371 27.62 -6.51 9.09
N GLU A 372 27.65 -6.52 10.43
CA GLU A 372 26.48 -6.73 11.28
C GLU A 372 25.45 -5.60 11.14
N GLU A 373 25.89 -4.35 11.10
CA GLU A 373 25.02 -3.23 10.76
C GLU A 373 24.47 -3.36 9.34
N SER A 374 25.26 -3.77 8.36
CA SER A 374 24.79 -3.99 6.98
C SER A 374 23.68 -5.05 6.94
N LYS A 375 23.87 -6.16 7.65
CA LYS A 375 22.88 -7.24 7.87
C LYS A 375 21.63 -6.73 8.61
N ARG A 376 21.78 -5.87 9.62
CA ARG A 376 20.70 -5.19 10.37
C ARG A 376 19.90 -4.25 9.46
N ARG A 377 20.57 -3.36 8.73
CA ARG A 377 20.01 -2.44 7.72
C ARG A 377 19.26 -3.20 6.63
N GLN A 378 19.87 -4.25 6.06
CA GLN A 378 19.25 -5.09 5.02
C GLN A 378 17.99 -5.82 5.56
N SER A 379 18.01 -6.31 6.80
CA SER A 379 16.84 -6.91 7.47
C SER A 379 15.69 -5.92 7.64
N VAL A 380 15.95 -4.69 8.10
CA VAL A 380 14.93 -3.62 8.21
C VAL A 380 14.38 -3.24 6.84
N ARG A 381 15.25 -3.03 5.85
CA ARG A 381 14.86 -2.70 4.47
C ARG A 381 14.04 -3.80 3.79
N ARG A 382 14.37 -5.08 4.02
CA ARG A 382 13.58 -6.23 3.54
C ARG A 382 12.21 -6.36 4.23
N ARG A 383 12.06 -5.92 5.48
CA ARG A 383 10.77 -5.86 6.20
C ARG A 383 9.90 -4.68 5.75
N GLY A 384 10.52 -3.56 5.38
CA GLY A 384 9.86 -2.37 4.84
C GLY A 384 9.11 -1.53 5.88
N PHE A 385 8.66 -0.35 5.45
CA PHE A 385 8.05 0.65 6.33
C PHE A 385 6.80 0.15 7.08
N SER A 386 6.03 -0.76 6.50
CA SER A 386 4.79 -1.28 7.09
C SER A 386 5.00 -2.10 8.37
N VAL A 387 6.23 -2.57 8.62
CA VAL A 387 6.65 -3.24 9.87
C VAL A 387 7.32 -2.24 10.81
N THR A 388 8.12 -1.32 10.29
CA THR A 388 8.86 -0.31 11.06
C THR A 388 7.98 0.78 11.68
N VAL A 389 6.91 1.17 10.98
CA VAL A 389 5.98 2.23 11.41
C VAL A 389 5.07 1.80 12.56
N ARG A 390 4.69 0.52 12.59
CA ARG A 390 3.88 -0.03 13.68
C ARG A 390 4.64 0.14 14.98
N GLU A 391 3.96 0.59 16.03
CA GLU A 391 4.45 0.30 17.37
C GLU A 391 4.68 -1.21 17.49
N ARG A 392 5.81 -1.60 18.08
CA ARG A 392 5.94 -2.94 18.61
C ARG A 392 5.05 -2.96 19.86
N ALA A 393 3.88 -3.58 19.76
CA ALA A 393 3.28 -4.20 20.94
C ALA A 393 4.36 -5.10 21.54
N ASP A 394 4.65 -4.93 22.82
CA ASP A 394 5.92 -5.41 23.35
C ASP A 394 5.93 -6.94 23.38
N ARG A 395 6.97 -7.53 22.80
CA ARG A 395 7.02 -8.99 22.54
C ARG A 395 7.43 -9.80 23.78
N SER A 396 7.67 -9.09 24.88
CA SER A 396 7.95 -9.59 26.23
C SER A 396 6.70 -10.10 26.95
N GLU A 397 5.50 -9.59 26.62
CA GLU A 397 4.25 -10.05 27.23
C GLU A 397 3.93 -11.50 26.83
N GLN A 398 3.82 -12.37 27.83
CA GLN A 398 3.33 -13.74 27.64
C GLN A 398 1.83 -13.70 27.36
N VAL A 399 1.42 -13.96 26.11
CA VAL A 399 -0.01 -13.91 25.73
C VAL A 399 -0.76 -15.09 26.39
N PRO A 400 -1.74 -14.84 27.28
CA PRO A 400 -2.35 -15.89 28.11
C PRO A 400 -3.45 -16.65 27.33
N VAL A 401 -3.05 -17.42 26.32
CA VAL A 401 -3.99 -18.07 25.36
C VAL A 401 -5.01 -19.01 26.00
N THR A 402 -4.72 -19.58 27.18
CA THR A 402 -5.66 -20.43 27.93
C THR A 402 -6.71 -19.58 28.64
N SER A 403 -6.30 -18.59 29.43
CA SER A 403 -7.21 -17.64 30.09
C SER A 403 -8.08 -16.88 29.08
N VAL A 404 -7.53 -16.57 27.90
CA VAL A 404 -8.29 -16.00 26.78
C VAL A 404 -9.29 -17.01 26.21
N ARG A 405 -8.95 -18.29 26.04
CA ARG A 405 -9.92 -19.30 25.60
C ARG A 405 -11.11 -19.37 26.56
N GLU A 406 -10.87 -19.50 27.86
CA GLU A 406 -11.96 -19.65 28.83
C GLU A 406 -12.82 -18.38 28.94
N TYR A 407 -12.22 -17.19 28.89
CA TYR A 407 -12.95 -15.93 28.84
C TYR A 407 -13.90 -15.79 27.62
N TRP A 408 -13.52 -16.34 26.45
CA TRP A 408 -14.40 -16.36 25.27
C TRP A 408 -15.36 -17.57 25.25
N ARG A 409 -15.14 -18.61 26.07
CA ARG A 409 -15.92 -19.86 26.05
C ARG A 409 -17.43 -19.66 26.27
N PRO A 410 -17.92 -18.93 27.31
CA PRO A 410 -19.36 -18.74 27.50
C PRO A 410 -19.98 -17.80 26.45
N ILE A 411 -19.18 -16.97 25.78
CA ILE A 411 -19.65 -16.05 24.74
C ILE A 411 -19.88 -16.82 23.43
N VAL A 412 -18.86 -17.49 22.91
CA VAL A 412 -18.91 -18.11 21.56
C VAL A 412 -19.07 -19.62 21.55
N GLY A 413 -18.79 -20.31 22.67
CA GLY A 413 -18.66 -21.77 22.72
C GLY A 413 -19.88 -22.54 23.23
N GLU A 414 -20.78 -21.86 23.94
CA GLU A 414 -22.01 -22.41 24.53
C GLU A 414 -23.21 -21.88 23.72
N SER A 415 -24.24 -22.69 23.48
CA SER A 415 -25.32 -22.34 22.54
C SER A 415 -26.39 -21.51 23.24
N ARG A 416 -26.61 -20.26 22.79
CA ARG A 416 -27.78 -19.48 23.22
C ARG A 416 -29.05 -19.99 22.52
N PRO A 417 -30.18 -20.18 23.22
CA PRO A 417 -31.46 -20.44 22.57
C PRO A 417 -31.89 -19.23 21.72
N PHE A 418 -32.86 -19.44 20.84
CA PHE A 418 -33.47 -18.38 20.03
C PHE A 418 -34.95 -18.68 19.85
N VAL A 419 -35.78 -17.72 20.22
CA VAL A 419 -37.24 -17.75 20.08
C VAL A 419 -37.66 -16.53 19.27
N VAL A 420 -38.61 -16.69 18.36
CA VAL A 420 -39.12 -15.58 17.54
C VAL A 420 -40.10 -14.78 18.39
N SER A 421 -39.77 -13.51 18.65
CA SER A 421 -40.62 -12.57 19.38
C SER A 421 -41.73 -11.98 18.52
N ARG A 422 -42.64 -11.22 19.14
CA ARG A 422 -43.64 -10.40 18.42
C ARG A 422 -42.97 -9.38 17.50
N GLU A 423 -41.94 -8.68 17.96
CA GLU A 423 -41.26 -7.64 17.17
C GLU A 423 -40.49 -8.23 15.97
N LEU A 424 -39.86 -9.41 16.16
CA LEU A 424 -39.21 -10.13 15.06
C LEU A 424 -40.24 -10.71 14.08
N LYS A 425 -41.37 -11.24 14.56
CA LYS A 425 -42.46 -11.71 13.70
C LYS A 425 -43.04 -10.58 12.85
N GLN A 426 -43.35 -9.44 13.46
CA GLN A 426 -43.83 -8.25 12.75
C GLN A 426 -42.84 -7.81 11.65
N TRP A 427 -41.55 -7.63 11.99
CA TRP A 427 -40.54 -7.30 10.98
C TRP A 427 -40.48 -8.33 9.83
N SER A 428 -40.65 -9.61 10.14
CA SER A 428 -40.63 -10.69 9.15
C SER A 428 -41.85 -10.69 8.23
N ASP A 429 -42.98 -10.15 8.67
CA ASP A 429 -44.20 -10.07 7.89
C ASP A 429 -44.22 -8.79 7.05
N ASP A 430 -43.81 -7.66 7.65
CA ASP A 430 -43.61 -6.36 6.98
C ASP A 430 -42.49 -6.38 5.91
N LEU A 431 -41.58 -7.36 5.96
CA LEU A 431 -40.57 -7.64 4.92
C LEU A 431 -41.17 -8.31 3.67
N GLY A 432 -42.38 -8.87 3.78
CA GLY A 432 -43.11 -9.54 2.71
C GLY A 432 -42.70 -10.99 2.46
N THR A 433 -43.68 -11.82 2.09
CA THR A 433 -43.51 -13.23 1.70
C THR A 433 -42.83 -13.37 0.34
N SER A 434 -41.49 -13.25 0.33
CA SER A 434 -40.69 -13.61 -0.84
C SER A 434 -40.84 -15.11 -1.15
N ASN A 435 -41.45 -15.43 -2.30
CA ASN A 435 -41.29 -16.74 -2.93
C ASN A 435 -39.79 -17.06 -2.97
N THR A 436 -39.37 -18.03 -2.15
CA THR A 436 -37.95 -18.26 -1.86
C THR A 436 -37.44 -19.35 -2.79
N PRO A 437 -36.66 -19.03 -3.85
CA PRO A 437 -36.26 -20.04 -4.82
C PRO A 437 -35.39 -21.12 -4.16
N GLU A 438 -35.62 -22.38 -4.51
CA GLU A 438 -34.90 -23.49 -3.88
C GLU A 438 -33.39 -23.42 -4.14
N ARG A 439 -33.01 -22.97 -5.33
CA ARG A 439 -31.63 -22.93 -5.82
C ARG A 439 -31.18 -21.48 -6.02
N ALA A 440 -29.96 -21.17 -5.62
CA ALA A 440 -29.35 -19.90 -5.95
C ALA A 440 -28.93 -19.87 -7.42
N GLN A 441 -29.11 -18.73 -8.08
CA GLN A 441 -28.53 -18.49 -9.39
C GLN A 441 -26.99 -18.50 -9.27
N GLU A 442 -26.32 -19.22 -10.16
CA GLU A 442 -24.86 -19.28 -10.16
C GLU A 442 -24.19 -17.91 -10.35
N LEU A 443 -22.91 -17.86 -9.98
CA LEU A 443 -22.04 -16.76 -10.38
C LEU A 443 -21.49 -17.03 -11.78
N SER A 444 -21.61 -16.02 -12.63
CA SER A 444 -20.96 -16.00 -13.94
C SER A 444 -19.44 -16.02 -13.80
N ASP A 445 -18.72 -16.47 -14.84
CA ASP A 445 -17.26 -16.51 -14.78
C ASP A 445 -16.63 -15.11 -14.69
N GLU A 446 -17.31 -14.06 -15.16
CA GLU A 446 -16.89 -12.68 -14.93
C GLU A 446 -17.04 -12.26 -13.45
N GLU A 447 -18.09 -12.70 -12.76
CA GLU A 447 -18.21 -12.48 -11.32
C GLU A 447 -17.14 -13.26 -10.53
N TRP A 448 -16.78 -14.46 -10.96
CA TRP A 448 -15.62 -15.18 -10.43
C TRP A 448 -14.31 -14.43 -10.69
N ARG A 449 -14.04 -13.96 -11.92
CA ARG A 449 -12.87 -13.10 -12.23
C ARG A 449 -12.84 -11.86 -11.35
N SER A 450 -13.99 -11.21 -11.16
CA SER A 450 -14.19 -10.04 -10.29
C SER A 450 -13.99 -10.36 -8.79
N LEU A 451 -14.29 -11.58 -8.35
CA LEU A 451 -14.03 -12.06 -6.98
C LEU A 451 -12.52 -12.30 -6.80
N PHE A 452 -11.87 -13.06 -7.68
CA PHE A 452 -10.43 -13.32 -7.62
C PHE A 452 -9.57 -12.06 -7.84
N SER A 453 -10.04 -11.06 -8.59
CA SER A 453 -9.34 -9.77 -8.73
C SER A 453 -9.24 -9.02 -7.39
N LYS A 454 -10.28 -9.10 -6.56
CA LYS A 454 -10.36 -8.46 -5.21
C LYS A 454 -9.46 -9.16 -4.18
N VAL A 455 -9.17 -10.46 -4.34
CA VAL A 455 -8.28 -11.23 -3.45
C VAL A 455 -6.91 -10.55 -3.35
N LYS A 456 -6.46 -10.29 -2.13
CA LYS A 456 -5.20 -9.60 -1.82
C LYS A 456 -4.06 -10.63 -1.69
N PRO A 457 -3.04 -10.63 -2.59
CA PRO A 457 -2.16 -11.79 -2.75
C PRO A 457 -1.39 -12.23 -1.50
N TRP A 458 -0.81 -11.30 -0.73
CA TRP A 458 0.11 -11.60 0.38
C TRP A 458 -0.46 -11.25 1.77
N LYS A 459 -1.73 -11.60 2.02
CA LYS A 459 -2.34 -11.53 3.37
C LYS A 459 -1.95 -12.75 4.22
N ALA A 460 -2.20 -12.67 5.53
CA ALA A 460 -2.00 -13.78 6.46
C ALA A 460 -2.96 -14.94 6.14
N THR A 461 -2.47 -16.16 6.26
CA THR A 461 -3.17 -17.41 5.90
C THR A 461 -3.91 -18.02 7.09
N GLY A 462 -4.83 -18.93 6.81
CA GLY A 462 -5.31 -19.88 7.81
C GLY A 462 -4.27 -20.93 8.18
N PRO A 463 -4.69 -22.00 8.88
CA PRO A 463 -3.87 -23.17 9.15
C PRO A 463 -3.21 -23.82 7.92
N ASP A 464 -3.83 -23.72 6.73
CA ASP A 464 -3.37 -24.32 5.47
C ASP A 464 -2.02 -23.80 4.95
N GLY A 465 -1.60 -22.61 5.38
CA GLY A 465 -0.37 -21.94 4.95
C GLY A 465 -0.42 -21.32 3.55
N ILE A 466 -1.58 -21.27 2.88
CA ILE A 466 -1.70 -20.84 1.46
C ILE A 466 -2.23 -19.41 1.34
N GLN A 467 -1.42 -18.49 0.82
CA GLN A 467 -1.86 -17.13 0.53
C GLN A 467 -2.69 -17.05 -0.76
N GLY A 468 -3.50 -15.99 -0.86
CA GLY A 468 -4.31 -15.69 -2.05
C GLY A 468 -3.53 -15.33 -3.32
N PHE A 469 -2.20 -15.25 -3.29
CA PHE A 469 -1.38 -15.18 -4.50
C PHE A 469 -1.59 -16.44 -5.35
N TRP A 470 -1.42 -17.62 -4.76
CA TRP A 470 -1.44 -18.90 -5.47
C TRP A 470 -2.81 -19.20 -6.08
N TRP A 471 -3.88 -19.04 -5.29
CA TRP A 471 -5.27 -19.17 -5.76
C TRP A 471 -5.68 -18.14 -6.83
N LYS A 472 -4.93 -17.04 -6.98
CA LYS A 472 -5.21 -15.99 -7.97
C LYS A 472 -4.39 -16.17 -9.25
N HIS A 473 -3.11 -16.49 -9.13
CA HIS A 473 -2.16 -16.50 -10.24
C HIS A 473 -1.97 -17.88 -10.90
N LEU A 474 -2.27 -18.98 -10.20
CA LEU A 474 -2.37 -20.31 -10.81
C LEU A 474 -3.80 -20.49 -11.36
N SER A 475 -3.94 -20.52 -12.70
CA SER A 475 -5.22 -20.67 -13.40
C SER A 475 -5.86 -22.03 -13.12
N ALA A 476 -5.07 -23.11 -13.16
CA ALA A 476 -5.56 -24.46 -12.86
C ALA A 476 -6.11 -24.56 -11.43
N ALA A 477 -5.39 -24.02 -10.45
CA ALA A 477 -5.84 -23.94 -9.05
C ALA A 477 -7.15 -23.16 -8.90
N ARG A 478 -7.30 -22.06 -9.65
CA ARG A 478 -8.50 -21.22 -9.67
C ARG A 478 -9.71 -21.98 -10.21
N SER A 479 -9.60 -22.59 -11.39
CA SER A 479 -10.69 -23.30 -12.06
C SER A 479 -11.14 -24.53 -11.26
N ARG A 480 -10.20 -25.35 -10.77
CA ARG A 480 -10.52 -26.52 -9.94
C ARG A 480 -11.13 -26.14 -8.59
N LEU A 481 -10.83 -24.95 -8.03
CA LEU A 481 -11.51 -24.42 -6.83
C LEU A 481 -12.92 -23.88 -7.15
N VAL A 482 -13.12 -23.17 -8.27
CA VAL A 482 -14.46 -22.70 -8.70
C VAL A 482 -15.41 -23.87 -8.90
N MET A 483 -14.96 -24.93 -9.58
CA MET A 483 -15.73 -26.15 -9.78
C MET A 483 -16.13 -26.82 -8.45
N TRP A 484 -15.21 -26.85 -7.47
CA TRP A 484 -15.53 -27.33 -6.13
C TRP A 484 -16.51 -26.41 -5.40
N CYS A 485 -16.41 -25.08 -5.52
CA CYS A 485 -17.34 -24.13 -4.93
C CYS A 485 -18.77 -24.26 -5.49
N ARG A 486 -18.92 -24.43 -6.81
CA ARG A 486 -20.22 -24.75 -7.47
C ARG A 486 -20.85 -26.00 -6.85
N ASN A 487 -20.08 -27.09 -6.74
CA ASN A 487 -20.56 -28.33 -6.13
C ASN A 487 -20.84 -28.21 -4.62
N ALA A 488 -20.07 -27.41 -3.88
CA ALA A 488 -20.23 -27.21 -2.44
C ALA A 488 -21.54 -26.50 -2.07
N LEU A 489 -22.05 -25.62 -2.94
CA LEU A 489 -23.39 -25.04 -2.82
C LEU A 489 -24.49 -26.11 -2.90
N LEU A 490 -24.42 -26.99 -3.90
CA LEU A 490 -25.43 -28.03 -4.14
C LEU A 490 -25.41 -29.14 -3.07
N LYS A 491 -24.23 -29.65 -2.71
CA LYS A 491 -24.06 -30.88 -1.89
C LYS A 491 -23.18 -30.63 -0.65
N PRO A 492 -23.45 -29.62 0.21
CA PRO A 492 -22.51 -29.14 1.23
C PRO A 492 -22.02 -30.21 2.20
N ARG A 493 -22.90 -31.07 2.72
CA ARG A 493 -22.55 -32.18 3.64
C ARG A 493 -21.57 -33.19 3.02
N LYS A 494 -21.59 -33.39 1.69
CA LYS A 494 -20.65 -34.28 0.97
C LYS A 494 -19.38 -33.57 0.49
N MET A 495 -19.40 -32.24 0.34
CA MET A 495 -18.30 -31.47 -0.25
C MET A 495 -17.39 -30.78 0.78
N VAL A 496 -17.95 -30.19 1.85
CA VAL A 496 -17.21 -29.37 2.83
C VAL A 496 -16.49 -30.25 3.86
N PRO A 497 -15.15 -30.18 3.99
CA PRO A 497 -14.42 -30.92 5.01
C PRO A 497 -14.23 -30.10 6.29
N THR A 498 -14.28 -30.75 7.46
CA THR A 498 -14.19 -30.12 8.79
C THR A 498 -12.89 -29.37 9.07
N TRP A 499 -11.83 -29.57 8.26
CA TRP A 499 -10.59 -28.80 8.36
C TRP A 499 -10.69 -27.40 7.73
N LEU A 500 -11.62 -27.21 6.78
CA LEU A 500 -11.78 -25.96 6.04
C LEU A 500 -12.28 -24.83 6.95
N CYS A 501 -13.24 -25.14 7.82
CA CYS A 501 -13.88 -24.23 8.78
C CYS A 501 -13.04 -23.95 10.06
N GLN A 502 -11.74 -24.29 10.06
CA GLN A 502 -10.87 -24.10 11.23
C GLN A 502 -10.10 -22.78 11.16
N GLY A 503 -10.33 -21.91 12.14
CA GLY A 503 -9.70 -20.61 12.28
C GLY A 503 -8.47 -20.62 13.19
N ARG A 504 -7.38 -20.00 12.70
CA ARG A 504 -6.24 -19.60 13.54
C ARG A 504 -6.54 -18.21 14.12
N VAL A 505 -6.89 -18.12 15.40
CA VAL A 505 -7.12 -16.81 16.05
C VAL A 505 -5.78 -16.22 16.48
N VAL A 506 -5.51 -15.01 15.99
CA VAL A 506 -4.40 -14.15 16.45
C VAL A 506 -5.00 -13.05 17.31
N LEU A 507 -4.39 -12.82 18.47
CA LEU A 507 -4.84 -11.82 19.44
C LEU A 507 -4.12 -10.48 19.18
N ILE A 508 -4.89 -9.41 19.08
CA ILE A 508 -4.40 -8.04 18.86
C ILE A 508 -4.81 -7.18 20.07
N PRO A 509 -3.87 -6.57 20.81
CA PRO A 509 -4.23 -5.64 21.89
C PRO A 509 -5.10 -4.48 21.36
N LYS A 510 -6.16 -4.14 22.10
CA LYS A 510 -7.02 -2.99 21.81
C LYS A 510 -6.28 -1.67 22.02
N GLU A 511 -5.50 -1.58 23.10
CA GLU A 511 -4.73 -0.39 23.45
C GLU A 511 -3.22 -0.68 23.57
N LEU A 512 -2.43 0.29 23.13
CA LEU A 512 -0.96 0.31 23.19
C LEU A 512 -0.45 1.35 24.21
N LYS A 513 -1.25 1.63 25.25
CA LYS A 513 -0.84 2.50 26.36
C LYS A 513 0.40 1.92 27.04
N LYS A 514 1.44 2.74 27.20
CA LYS A 514 2.57 2.43 28.09
C LYS A 514 2.09 2.58 29.53
N GLY A 515 2.49 1.65 30.41
CA GLY A 515 2.31 1.79 31.86
C GLY A 515 1.29 0.84 32.51
N GLN A 516 0.40 0.19 31.75
CA GLN A 516 -0.38 -0.93 32.29
C GLN A 516 0.51 -2.17 32.39
N SER A 517 0.75 -2.65 33.62
CA SER A 517 1.65 -3.77 33.93
C SER A 517 1.06 -5.15 33.64
N THR A 518 -0.27 -5.26 33.52
CA THR A 518 -0.99 -6.48 33.14
C THR A 518 -2.11 -6.17 32.14
N ARG A 519 -2.31 -7.06 31.15
CA ARG A 519 -3.46 -7.04 30.23
C ARG A 519 -4.40 -8.20 30.55
N GLY A 520 -5.69 -7.90 30.73
CA GLY A 520 -6.72 -8.90 30.92
C GLY A 520 -7.11 -9.61 29.62
N PRO A 521 -7.76 -10.79 29.68
CA PRO A 521 -8.29 -11.48 28.51
C PRO A 521 -9.21 -10.63 27.62
N GLY A 522 -9.96 -9.70 28.22
CA GLY A 522 -10.87 -8.78 27.54
C GLY A 522 -10.17 -7.69 26.71
N ASP A 523 -8.89 -7.43 26.93
CA ASP A 523 -8.14 -6.34 26.26
C ASP A 523 -7.63 -6.71 24.87
N TYR A 524 -7.82 -7.97 24.48
CA TYR A 524 -7.46 -8.47 23.16
C TYR A 524 -8.67 -8.55 22.24
N ARG A 525 -8.52 -8.09 20.99
CA ARG A 525 -9.43 -8.40 19.88
C ARG A 525 -8.97 -9.71 19.20
N PRO A 526 -9.80 -10.77 19.18
CA PRO A 526 -9.50 -11.98 18.44
C PRO A 526 -9.74 -11.75 16.93
N ILE A 527 -8.75 -12.06 16.09
CA ILE A 527 -8.91 -12.06 14.63
C ILE A 527 -8.66 -13.47 14.09
N ALA A 528 -9.68 -14.06 13.50
CA ALA A 528 -9.64 -15.38 12.88
C ALA A 528 -8.99 -15.31 11.48
N CYS A 529 -7.75 -15.80 11.40
CA CYS A 529 -7.09 -16.11 10.15
C CYS A 529 -7.65 -17.45 9.64
N LEU A 530 -8.51 -17.38 8.62
CA LEU A 530 -9.15 -18.53 7.96
C LEU A 530 -8.43 -18.87 6.64
N ASN A 531 -8.57 -20.13 6.20
CA ASN A 531 -7.98 -20.64 4.96
C ASN A 531 -8.44 -19.84 3.74
N THR A 532 -7.60 -19.65 2.73
CA THR A 532 -7.96 -18.75 1.62
C THR A 532 -9.10 -19.29 0.76
N CYS A 533 -9.16 -20.61 0.53
CA CYS A 533 -10.26 -21.27 -0.15
C CYS A 533 -11.61 -21.15 0.61
N TYR A 534 -11.60 -21.17 1.95
CA TYR A 534 -12.79 -20.86 2.75
C TYR A 534 -13.30 -19.44 2.47
N LYS A 535 -12.40 -18.45 2.45
CA LYS A 535 -12.76 -17.05 2.20
C LYS A 535 -13.27 -16.78 0.78
N ILE A 536 -12.88 -17.61 -0.19
CA ILE A 536 -13.39 -17.58 -1.57
C ILE A 536 -14.82 -18.14 -1.63
N LEU A 537 -15.08 -19.27 -0.96
CA LEU A 537 -16.43 -19.84 -0.83
C LEU A 537 -17.41 -18.87 -0.13
N THR A 538 -16.98 -18.25 0.98
CA THR A 538 -17.82 -17.26 1.68
C THR A 538 -17.95 -15.94 0.91
N ALA A 539 -16.95 -15.57 0.09
CA ALA A 539 -17.09 -14.45 -0.85
C ALA A 539 -18.14 -14.72 -1.94
N SER A 540 -18.21 -15.94 -2.49
CA SER A 540 -19.25 -16.27 -3.49
C SER A 540 -20.64 -16.33 -2.88
N MET A 541 -20.78 -16.87 -1.66
CA MET A 541 -22.03 -16.80 -0.90
C MET A 541 -22.46 -15.35 -0.65
N SER A 542 -21.53 -14.48 -0.24
CA SER A 542 -21.79 -13.06 0.03
C SER A 542 -22.31 -12.33 -1.21
N ALA A 543 -21.76 -12.62 -2.39
CA ALA A 543 -22.26 -12.07 -3.66
C ALA A 543 -23.71 -12.51 -3.98
N GLN A 544 -24.05 -13.79 -3.77
CA GLN A 544 -25.40 -14.32 -4.04
C GLN A 544 -26.44 -13.85 -3.01
N VAL A 545 -26.06 -13.78 -1.73
CA VAL A 545 -26.92 -13.23 -0.66
C VAL A 545 -27.22 -11.75 -0.94
N LEU A 546 -26.22 -10.95 -1.30
CA LEU A 546 -26.42 -9.54 -1.65
C LEU A 546 -27.30 -9.36 -2.90
N ARG A 547 -27.18 -10.26 -3.90
CA ARG A 547 -28.08 -10.31 -5.07
C ARG A 547 -29.53 -10.59 -4.68
N THR A 548 -29.76 -11.42 -3.65
CA THR A 548 -31.11 -11.79 -3.17
C THR A 548 -31.77 -10.70 -2.32
N VAL A 549 -30.98 -10.01 -1.48
CA VAL A 549 -31.48 -8.91 -0.66
C VAL A 549 -31.82 -7.70 -1.56
N GLY A 550 -30.91 -7.35 -2.48
CA GLY A 550 -31.11 -6.24 -3.39
C GLY A 550 -31.35 -4.91 -2.66
N ASP A 551 -32.25 -4.09 -3.20
CA ASP A 551 -32.55 -2.76 -2.67
C ASP A 551 -33.44 -2.78 -1.41
N ARG A 552 -33.79 -3.98 -0.89
CA ARG A 552 -34.46 -4.15 0.42
C ARG A 552 -33.49 -4.00 1.62
N PHE A 553 -32.19 -3.83 1.37
CA PHE A 553 -31.21 -3.59 2.43
C PHE A 553 -31.47 -2.22 3.10
N PRO A 554 -31.50 -2.11 4.44
CA PRO A 554 -31.85 -0.86 5.13
C PRO A 554 -30.95 0.32 4.69
N GLN A 555 -31.56 1.44 4.31
CA GLN A 555 -30.82 2.61 3.82
C GLN A 555 -30.00 3.27 4.94
N GLU A 556 -30.50 3.14 6.17
CA GLU A 556 -29.94 3.64 7.42
C GLU A 556 -28.70 2.86 7.85
N GLN A 557 -28.51 1.62 7.36
CA GLN A 557 -27.27 0.86 7.48
C GLN A 557 -26.29 1.35 6.39
N ILE A 558 -25.47 2.34 6.75
CA ILE A 558 -24.50 2.99 5.86
C ILE A 558 -23.31 2.07 5.56
N ALA A 559 -23.03 1.06 6.39
CA ALA A 559 -22.02 0.07 6.08
C ALA A 559 -22.48 -0.89 4.97
N LEU A 560 -21.53 -1.38 4.18
CA LEU A 560 -21.72 -2.30 3.04
C LEU A 560 -22.57 -1.79 1.85
N ARG A 561 -23.35 -0.70 1.98
CA ARG A 561 -24.05 -0.07 0.83
C ARG A 561 -23.07 0.25 -0.31
N LYS A 562 -23.37 -0.26 -1.51
CA LYS A 562 -22.54 -0.11 -2.72
C LYS A 562 -22.59 1.35 -3.21
N GLY A 563 -21.43 1.93 -3.52
CA GLY A 563 -21.30 3.31 -4.02
C GLY A 563 -21.25 4.39 -2.92
N VAL A 564 -21.81 4.10 -1.74
CA VAL A 564 -21.82 5.01 -0.59
C VAL A 564 -20.44 5.13 0.05
N TRP A 565 -20.00 6.35 0.37
CA TRP A 565 -18.69 6.62 1.00
C TRP A 565 -18.67 6.40 2.52
N GLY A 566 -19.35 5.35 3.01
CA GLY A 566 -19.30 4.85 4.39
C GLY A 566 -19.28 5.95 5.47
N CYS A 567 -18.21 6.00 6.26
CA CYS A 567 -18.02 6.98 7.34
C CYS A 567 -18.20 8.45 6.87
N THR A 568 -17.77 8.83 5.67
CA THR A 568 -17.97 10.21 5.17
C THR A 568 -19.45 10.51 4.92
N HIS A 569 -20.23 9.53 4.47
CA HIS A 569 -21.68 9.70 4.31
C HIS A 569 -22.38 9.79 5.67
N ALA A 570 -22.02 8.92 6.62
CA ALA A 570 -22.54 8.96 7.99
C ALA A 570 -22.25 10.32 8.67
N GLN A 571 -21.00 10.81 8.57
CA GLN A 571 -20.58 12.10 9.14
C GLN A 571 -21.24 13.30 8.47
N ILE A 572 -21.63 13.21 7.19
CA ILE A 572 -22.42 14.28 6.53
C ILE A 572 -23.84 14.29 7.10
N LEU A 573 -24.53 13.14 7.15
CA LEU A 573 -25.91 13.06 7.64
C LEU A 573 -26.02 13.48 9.12
N ASP A 574 -25.19 12.90 9.99
CA ASP A 574 -25.04 13.24 11.41
C ASP A 574 -24.85 14.75 11.63
N GLN A 575 -23.83 15.34 10.99
CA GLN A 575 -23.57 16.77 11.13
C GLN A 575 -24.65 17.63 10.44
N THR A 576 -25.41 17.12 9.47
CA THR A 576 -26.55 17.84 8.86
C THR A 576 -27.68 18.01 9.87
N VAL A 577 -28.15 16.90 10.46
CA VAL A 577 -29.25 16.90 11.44
C VAL A 577 -28.93 17.79 12.63
N VAL A 578 -27.73 17.63 13.23
CA VAL A 578 -27.31 18.48 14.35
C VAL A 578 -27.19 19.96 13.94
N LYS A 579 -26.69 20.25 12.73
CA LYS A 579 -26.49 21.64 12.29
C LYS A 579 -27.80 22.33 11.92
N ASP A 580 -28.78 21.61 11.39
CA ASP A 580 -30.13 22.11 11.12
C ASP A 580 -30.85 22.42 12.45
N ALA A 581 -30.83 21.48 13.41
CA ALA A 581 -31.41 21.67 14.74
C ALA A 581 -30.83 22.90 15.46
N LEU A 582 -29.50 23.00 15.54
CA LEU A 582 -28.80 24.16 16.12
C LEU A 582 -29.07 25.48 15.37
N ARG A 583 -29.37 25.44 14.06
CA ARG A 583 -29.66 26.63 13.26
C ARG A 583 -31.08 27.13 13.46
N HIS A 584 -32.03 26.21 13.56
CA HIS A 584 -33.47 26.50 13.58
C HIS A 584 -34.08 26.43 14.98
N LYS A 585 -33.27 26.19 16.02
CA LYS A 585 -33.69 25.96 17.41
C LYS A 585 -34.73 24.82 17.56
N LYS A 586 -34.74 23.85 16.63
CA LYS A 586 -35.55 22.63 16.78
C LYS A 586 -34.96 21.78 17.91
N GLU A 587 -35.81 21.24 18.77
CA GLU A 587 -35.42 20.22 19.74
C GLU A 587 -34.88 18.97 19.03
N LEU A 588 -33.85 18.36 19.61
CA LEU A 588 -33.20 17.16 19.10
C LEU A 588 -32.50 16.40 20.24
N HIS A 589 -32.92 15.16 20.47
CA HIS A 589 -32.24 14.22 21.35
C HIS A 589 -31.45 13.21 20.53
N MET A 590 -30.22 12.91 20.98
CA MET A 590 -29.35 11.88 20.40
C MET A 590 -29.00 10.81 21.44
N LEU A 591 -29.04 9.54 21.02
CA LEU A 591 -28.56 8.38 21.78
C LEU A 591 -27.53 7.61 20.93
N TRP A 592 -26.33 7.42 21.46
CA TRP A 592 -25.30 6.53 20.92
C TRP A 592 -25.35 5.18 21.65
N VAL A 593 -25.29 4.07 20.92
CA VAL A 593 -25.34 2.71 21.48
C VAL A 593 -24.10 1.92 21.08
N ASP A 594 -23.36 1.41 22.08
CA ASP A 594 -22.27 0.43 21.91
C ASP A 594 -22.76 -0.97 22.35
N LEU A 595 -22.31 -2.01 21.66
CA LEU A 595 -22.73 -3.39 21.89
C LEU A 595 -21.62 -4.26 22.48
N THR A 596 -21.96 -5.00 23.53
CA THR A 596 -21.06 -5.93 24.22
C THR A 596 -20.73 -7.12 23.32
N LYS A 597 -19.58 -7.01 22.62
CA LYS A 597 -18.98 -8.04 21.77
C LYS A 597 -19.86 -8.46 20.57
N ALA A 598 -20.54 -7.52 19.93
CA ALA A 598 -21.62 -7.80 18.97
C ALA A 598 -21.36 -8.95 17.96
N PHE A 599 -20.21 -8.94 17.28
CA PHE A 599 -19.84 -10.00 16.32
C PHE A 599 -19.70 -11.40 16.95
N ASP A 600 -19.35 -11.48 18.23
CA ASP A 600 -19.05 -12.72 18.95
C ASP A 600 -20.31 -13.25 19.70
N SER A 601 -21.24 -12.38 20.11
CA SER A 601 -22.42 -12.74 20.93
C SER A 601 -23.64 -13.21 20.11
N LEU A 602 -23.79 -12.73 18.87
CA LEU A 602 -24.99 -12.92 18.02
C LEU A 602 -25.42 -14.39 17.88
N SER A 603 -26.69 -14.70 18.15
CA SER A 603 -27.19 -16.09 18.14
C SER A 603 -27.14 -16.75 16.76
N HIS A 604 -26.62 -17.98 16.71
CA HIS A 604 -26.68 -18.82 15.50
C HIS A 604 -28.13 -19.18 15.10
N GLY A 605 -29.07 -19.18 16.05
CA GLY A 605 -30.50 -19.31 15.77
C GLY A 605 -31.02 -18.09 15.00
N ALA A 606 -30.77 -16.90 15.54
CA ALA A 606 -31.14 -15.62 14.92
C ALA A 606 -30.58 -15.51 13.49
N ILE A 607 -29.27 -15.76 13.29
CA ILE A 607 -28.65 -15.70 11.95
C ILE A 607 -29.36 -16.61 10.94
N ARG A 608 -29.66 -17.88 11.31
CA ARG A 608 -30.34 -18.82 10.41
C ARG A 608 -31.79 -18.41 10.12
N TRP A 609 -32.49 -17.89 11.12
CA TRP A 609 -33.87 -17.43 11.00
C TRP A 609 -33.95 -16.17 10.14
N THR A 610 -33.19 -15.11 10.45
CA THR A 610 -33.23 -13.84 9.71
C THR A 610 -32.86 -14.02 8.24
N ILE A 611 -31.87 -14.88 7.94
CA ILE A 611 -31.49 -15.22 6.56
C ILE A 611 -32.58 -16.01 5.81
N LYS A 612 -33.48 -16.74 6.49
CA LYS A 612 -34.69 -17.29 5.87
C LYS A 612 -35.63 -16.17 5.43
N GLN A 613 -35.89 -15.19 6.30
CA GLN A 613 -36.89 -14.14 6.03
C GLN A 613 -36.42 -13.17 4.94
N TRP A 614 -35.10 -12.95 4.81
CA TRP A 614 -34.51 -12.27 3.65
C TRP A 614 -34.74 -12.97 2.29
N GLY A 615 -35.38 -14.15 2.25
CA GLY A 615 -35.69 -14.89 1.02
C GLY A 615 -34.48 -15.63 0.44
N VAL A 616 -33.42 -15.86 1.24
CA VAL A 616 -32.18 -16.47 0.73
C VAL A 616 -32.41 -17.94 0.31
N PRO A 617 -31.92 -18.36 -0.86
CA PRO A 617 -32.07 -19.71 -1.39
C PRO A 617 -31.77 -20.88 -0.43
N SER A 618 -32.45 -22.00 -0.65
CA SER A 618 -32.39 -23.15 0.26
C SER A 618 -31.01 -23.82 0.30
N ASP A 619 -30.29 -23.84 -0.82
CA ASP A 619 -28.92 -24.34 -0.95
C ASP A 619 -27.90 -23.47 -0.21
N LEU A 620 -27.97 -22.15 -0.35
CA LEU A 620 -27.18 -21.18 0.42
C LEU A 620 -27.43 -21.33 1.93
N ARG A 621 -28.69 -21.50 2.36
CA ARG A 621 -29.04 -21.75 3.77
C ARG A 621 -28.51 -23.09 4.28
N ARG A 622 -28.55 -24.16 3.47
CA ARG A 622 -27.92 -25.46 3.79
C ARG A 622 -26.40 -25.35 3.89
N LEU A 623 -25.75 -24.66 2.96
CA LEU A 623 -24.30 -24.45 2.96
C LEU A 623 -23.86 -23.61 4.17
N LEU A 624 -24.54 -22.49 4.45
CA LEU A 624 -24.27 -21.65 5.62
C LEU A 624 -24.39 -22.45 6.92
N SER A 625 -25.50 -23.19 7.08
CA SER A 625 -25.73 -24.01 8.28
C SER A 625 -24.69 -25.14 8.43
N THR A 626 -24.26 -25.74 7.33
CA THR A 626 -23.19 -26.77 7.31
C THR A 626 -21.81 -26.18 7.62
N ILE A 627 -21.54 -24.95 7.20
CA ILE A 627 -20.31 -24.23 7.54
C ILE A 627 -20.29 -23.90 9.03
N MET A 628 -21.35 -23.26 9.54
CA MET A 628 -21.43 -22.78 10.93
C MET A 628 -21.32 -23.92 11.94
N SER A 629 -21.99 -25.05 11.72
CA SER A 629 -21.89 -26.22 12.62
C SER A 629 -20.50 -26.90 12.64
N MET A 630 -19.60 -26.55 11.71
CA MET A 630 -18.22 -27.01 11.66
C MET A 630 -17.18 -25.94 12.06
N GLN A 631 -17.61 -24.71 12.41
CA GLN A 631 -16.69 -23.63 12.76
C GLN A 631 -16.00 -23.89 14.09
N SER A 632 -14.67 -23.87 14.07
CA SER A 632 -13.86 -23.98 15.29
C SER A 632 -12.62 -23.11 15.22
N VAL A 633 -12.14 -22.69 16.39
CA VAL A 633 -10.96 -21.84 16.54
C VAL A 633 -9.92 -22.46 17.46
N ARG A 634 -8.68 -21.98 17.30
CA ARG A 634 -7.59 -22.15 18.25
C ARG A 634 -6.89 -20.80 18.41
N TYR A 635 -6.65 -20.38 19.66
CA TYR A 635 -5.96 -19.13 19.97
C TYR A 635 -4.45 -19.33 19.90
N TYR A 636 -3.74 -18.37 19.32
CA TYR A 636 -2.29 -18.39 19.14
C TYR A 636 -1.63 -17.18 19.83
N GLY A 637 -0.56 -17.45 20.56
CA GLY A 637 0.24 -16.47 21.28
C GLY A 637 1.73 -16.82 21.21
N PHE A 638 2.53 -16.09 21.97
CA PHE A 638 3.98 -16.32 22.08
C PHE A 638 4.40 -16.34 23.54
N LYS A 639 5.35 -17.22 23.88
CA LYS A 639 6.03 -17.30 25.18
C LYS A 639 7.48 -17.68 24.92
N ASN A 640 8.43 -16.93 25.46
CA ASN A 640 9.88 -17.13 25.32
C ASN A 640 10.31 -17.36 23.84
N GLY A 641 9.76 -16.55 22.93
CA GLY A 641 10.00 -16.63 21.48
C GLY A 641 9.30 -17.80 20.75
N LYS A 642 8.85 -18.84 21.46
CA LYS A 642 8.11 -19.98 20.90
C LYS A 642 6.61 -19.65 20.75
N VAL A 643 5.95 -20.32 19.80
CA VAL A 643 4.49 -20.20 19.59
C VAL A 643 3.76 -21.09 20.59
N VAL A 644 2.77 -20.54 21.29
CA VAL A 644 1.88 -21.29 22.19
C VAL A 644 0.47 -21.26 21.64
N THR A 645 -0.29 -22.34 21.82
CA THR A 645 -1.68 -22.43 21.35
C THR A 645 -2.61 -23.03 22.37
N SER A 646 -3.85 -22.55 22.44
CA SER A 646 -4.90 -23.15 23.25
C SER A 646 -5.32 -24.56 22.76
N SER A 647 -6.13 -25.24 23.56
CA SER A 647 -7.03 -26.29 23.07
C SER A 647 -8.06 -25.69 22.07
N ARG A 648 -8.75 -26.55 21.31
CA ARG A 648 -9.76 -26.08 20.32
C ARG A 648 -11.01 -25.56 21.06
N LEU A 649 -11.67 -24.57 20.47
CA LEU A 649 -13.00 -24.09 20.87
C LEU A 649 -13.93 -24.22 19.66
N GLN A 650 -15.13 -24.78 19.84
CA GLN A 650 -16.18 -24.79 18.82
C GLN A 650 -16.91 -23.45 18.84
N ILE A 651 -17.46 -23.01 17.71
CA ILE A 651 -18.24 -21.77 17.62
C ILE A 651 -19.72 -22.13 17.54
N ARG A 652 -20.48 -21.82 18.59
CA ARG A 652 -21.93 -22.03 18.74
C ARG A 652 -22.75 -20.73 18.74
N ASN A 653 -22.13 -19.60 19.09
CA ASN A 653 -22.67 -18.25 18.83
C ASN A 653 -21.63 -17.44 18.02
N GLY A 654 -22.06 -16.31 17.47
CA GLY A 654 -21.20 -15.33 16.82
C GLY A 654 -20.75 -15.69 15.41
N LEU A 655 -19.97 -14.78 14.84
CA LEU A 655 -19.50 -14.77 13.46
C LEU A 655 -17.98 -14.62 13.43
N MET A 656 -17.30 -15.39 12.58
CA MET A 656 -15.82 -15.45 12.60
C MET A 656 -15.19 -14.13 12.15
N GLN A 657 -14.69 -13.32 13.11
CA GLN A 657 -14.00 -12.05 12.84
C GLN A 657 -12.81 -12.21 11.88
N GLY A 658 -13.02 -11.90 10.59
CA GLY A 658 -12.01 -12.06 9.53
C GLY A 658 -12.48 -12.89 8.32
N ASP A 659 -13.66 -13.50 8.38
CA ASP A 659 -14.39 -14.06 7.25
C ASP A 659 -14.93 -12.97 6.28
N THR A 660 -15.29 -13.36 5.05
CA THR A 660 -15.82 -12.49 3.99
C THR A 660 -17.34 -12.31 4.02
N LEU A 661 -18.10 -13.32 4.50
CA LEU A 661 -19.56 -13.30 4.55
C LEU A 661 -20.08 -12.71 5.87
N SER A 662 -19.36 -12.94 6.97
CA SER A 662 -19.70 -12.51 8.33
C SER A 662 -20.14 -11.03 8.46
N PRO A 663 -19.51 -10.03 7.83
CA PRO A 663 -19.98 -8.65 7.93
C PRO A 663 -21.40 -8.44 7.35
N LEU A 664 -21.73 -9.14 6.25
CA LEU A 664 -23.05 -9.07 5.64
C LEU A 664 -24.08 -9.80 6.51
N LEU A 665 -23.76 -10.98 7.04
CA LEU A 665 -24.64 -11.70 7.97
C LEU A 665 -24.94 -10.87 9.22
N PHE A 666 -23.96 -10.16 9.76
CA PHE A 666 -24.15 -9.28 10.92
C PHE A 666 -25.16 -8.15 10.58
N CYS A 667 -24.93 -7.40 9.50
CA CYS A 667 -25.82 -6.31 9.08
C CYS A 667 -27.25 -6.80 8.79
N LEU A 668 -27.40 -7.96 8.15
CA LEU A 668 -28.70 -8.56 7.86
C LEU A 668 -29.41 -9.08 9.11
N ALA A 669 -28.66 -9.57 10.11
CA ALA A 669 -29.21 -10.08 11.37
C ALA A 669 -29.73 -8.97 12.29
N ILE A 670 -29.07 -7.80 12.33
CA ILE A 670 -29.49 -6.65 13.16
C ILE A 670 -30.57 -5.77 12.51
N ALA A 671 -30.86 -5.97 11.22
CA ALA A 671 -31.86 -5.19 10.48
C ALA A 671 -33.26 -5.06 11.14
N PRO A 672 -33.78 -6.02 11.93
CA PRO A 672 -35.04 -5.85 12.64
C PRO A 672 -35.06 -4.63 13.57
N VAL A 673 -33.92 -4.24 14.17
CA VAL A 673 -33.85 -3.02 14.99
C VAL A 673 -34.04 -1.76 14.15
N SER A 674 -33.52 -1.77 12.91
CA SER A 674 -33.64 -0.67 11.95
C SER A 674 -35.07 -0.48 11.46
N HIS A 675 -35.85 -1.57 11.38
CA HIS A 675 -37.29 -1.50 11.17
C HIS A 675 -37.99 -1.01 12.45
N TRP A 676 -37.72 -1.63 13.60
CA TRP A 676 -38.43 -1.33 14.85
C TRP A 676 -38.33 0.16 15.22
N ILE A 677 -37.17 0.79 15.07
CA ILE A 677 -36.98 2.22 15.31
C ILE A 677 -37.93 3.05 14.42
N ARG A 678 -37.99 2.78 13.12
CA ARG A 678 -38.84 3.55 12.18
C ARG A 678 -40.34 3.38 12.44
N SER A 679 -40.75 2.24 13.00
CA SER A 679 -42.15 1.94 13.29
C SER A 679 -42.64 2.51 14.63
N HIS A 680 -41.74 2.99 15.51
CA HIS A 680 -42.08 3.42 16.88
C HIS A 680 -41.53 4.78 17.30
N ILE A 681 -40.47 5.28 16.64
CA ILE A 681 -39.72 6.47 17.05
C ILE A 681 -39.88 7.57 15.98
N ARG A 682 -40.33 8.76 16.39
CA ARG A 682 -40.44 9.91 15.47
C ARG A 682 -39.05 10.30 14.96
N PRO A 683 -38.82 10.30 13.64
CA PRO A 683 -37.55 10.72 13.07
C PRO A 683 -37.36 12.24 13.22
N TYR A 684 -36.10 12.70 13.24
CA TYR A 684 -35.83 14.12 13.07
C TYR A 684 -36.11 14.56 11.63
N GLU A 685 -36.91 15.61 11.45
CA GLU A 685 -37.17 16.25 10.16
C GLU A 685 -36.50 17.62 10.07
N SER A 686 -35.67 17.85 9.05
CA SER A 686 -35.01 19.14 8.84
C SER A 686 -35.97 20.26 8.44
N ARG A 687 -35.62 21.50 8.81
CA ARG A 687 -36.26 22.72 8.26
C ARG A 687 -35.57 23.22 6.99
N THR A 688 -34.31 22.86 6.75
CA THR A 688 -33.75 22.90 5.38
C THR A 688 -34.50 21.87 4.51
N GLY A 689 -34.76 22.17 3.24
CA GLY A 689 -35.55 21.33 2.33
C GLY A 689 -37.08 21.48 2.42
N SER A 690 -37.61 22.31 3.34
CA SER A 690 -39.06 22.42 3.60
C SER A 690 -39.80 23.50 2.80
N GLY A 691 -39.37 23.86 1.59
CA GLY A 691 -39.97 24.94 0.80
C GLY A 691 -40.45 24.53 -0.59
N ASN A 692 -41.31 25.35 -1.21
CA ASN A 692 -41.96 25.09 -2.52
C ASN A 692 -40.98 25.05 -3.73
N ARG A 693 -39.67 24.98 -3.51
CA ARG A 693 -38.59 24.92 -4.51
C ARG A 693 -37.45 23.95 -4.15
N SER A 694 -37.66 23.04 -3.19
CA SER A 694 -36.67 22.06 -2.73
C SER A 694 -37.22 20.63 -2.83
N ASP A 695 -36.35 19.64 -3.01
CA ASP A 695 -36.71 18.24 -3.32
C ASP A 695 -37.28 17.44 -2.12
N GLY A 696 -37.58 18.10 -0.99
CA GLY A 696 -38.12 17.52 0.23
C GLY A 696 -37.22 17.73 1.46
N THR A 697 -37.76 17.44 2.65
CA THR A 697 -37.04 17.48 3.93
C THR A 697 -36.16 16.24 4.13
N LEU A 698 -35.10 16.37 4.93
CA LEU A 698 -34.32 15.24 5.41
C LEU A 698 -35.00 14.69 6.66
N THR A 699 -35.62 13.51 6.52
CA THR A 699 -36.19 12.73 7.60
C THR A 699 -35.21 11.63 8.02
N LEU A 700 -34.71 11.66 9.26
CA LEU A 700 -33.70 10.71 9.77
C LEU A 700 -33.99 10.32 11.23
N GLY A 701 -34.33 9.05 11.47
CA GLY A 701 -34.47 8.49 12.82
C GLY A 701 -33.19 7.92 13.41
N HIS A 702 -32.32 7.32 12.59
CA HIS A 702 -31.06 6.72 13.05
C HIS A 702 -30.04 6.52 11.93
N ILE A 703 -28.79 6.27 12.34
CA ILE A 703 -27.70 5.78 11.49
C ILE A 703 -27.13 4.51 12.12
N LEU A 704 -26.97 3.48 11.29
CA LEU A 704 -26.20 2.28 11.59
C LEU A 704 -24.91 2.27 10.76
N TYR A 705 -23.80 1.91 11.40
CA TYR A 705 -22.54 1.63 10.73
C TYR A 705 -21.89 0.37 11.32
N MET A 706 -22.21 -0.79 10.74
CA MET A 706 -21.99 -2.10 11.36
C MET A 706 -22.71 -2.16 12.72
N ASP A 707 -21.95 -2.24 13.82
CA ASP A 707 -22.40 -2.28 15.22
C ASP A 707 -22.54 -0.89 15.87
N ASP A 708 -21.99 0.18 15.28
CA ASP A 708 -22.19 1.56 15.78
C ASP A 708 -23.60 2.06 15.42
N LEU A 709 -24.48 2.22 16.40
CA LEU A 709 -25.83 2.80 16.25
C LEU A 709 -25.91 4.19 16.88
N LYS A 710 -26.49 5.16 16.16
CA LYS A 710 -26.84 6.50 16.67
C LYS A 710 -28.25 6.90 16.25
N ILE A 711 -29.03 7.44 17.18
CA ILE A 711 -30.47 7.74 17.03
C ILE A 711 -30.67 9.26 17.11
N TYR A 712 -31.73 9.76 16.46
CA TYR A 712 -32.16 11.15 16.42
C TYR A 712 -33.69 11.21 16.53
N THR A 713 -34.22 11.89 17.54
CA THR A 713 -35.66 12.16 17.68
C THR A 713 -35.88 13.59 18.18
N PRO A 714 -36.97 14.28 17.78
CA PRO A 714 -37.34 15.58 18.33
C PRO A 714 -38.04 15.48 19.70
N ASP A 715 -38.23 14.29 20.27
CA ASP A 715 -39.00 14.05 21.49
C ASP A 715 -38.24 13.21 22.54
N SER A 716 -38.39 13.57 23.82
CA SER A 716 -37.65 12.95 24.94
C SER A 716 -38.27 11.65 25.46
N GLY A 717 -39.58 11.45 25.32
CA GLY A 717 -40.25 10.18 25.64
C GLY A 717 -39.91 9.10 24.63
N ASP A 718 -39.85 9.48 23.35
CA ASP A 718 -39.36 8.63 22.26
C ASP A 718 -37.93 8.13 22.51
N MET A 719 -37.08 8.90 23.20
CA MET A 719 -35.73 8.45 23.57
C MET A 719 -35.74 7.27 24.56
N ALA A 720 -36.61 7.30 25.58
CA ALA A 720 -36.76 6.20 26.53
C ALA A 720 -37.41 4.97 25.87
N LEU A 721 -38.43 5.20 25.02
CA LEU A 721 -39.04 4.15 24.22
C LEU A 721 -38.01 3.47 23.30
N ALA A 722 -37.15 4.25 22.65
CA ALA A 722 -36.10 3.75 21.77
C ALA A 722 -35.10 2.86 22.54
N GLU A 723 -34.60 3.33 23.67
CA GLU A 723 -33.64 2.59 24.49
C GLU A 723 -34.18 1.24 24.96
N GLY A 724 -35.40 1.24 25.51
CA GLY A 724 -36.05 0.02 25.99
C GLY A 724 -36.37 -0.96 24.86
N GLY A 725 -36.87 -0.47 23.72
CA GLY A 725 -37.14 -1.28 22.53
C GLY A 725 -35.87 -1.89 21.93
N ILE A 726 -34.79 -1.11 21.86
CA ILE A 726 -33.49 -1.56 21.37
C ILE A 726 -32.89 -2.62 22.31
N ARG A 727 -32.98 -2.46 23.64
CA ARG A 727 -32.56 -3.49 24.61
C ARG A 727 -33.33 -4.80 24.39
N ARG A 728 -34.65 -4.74 24.17
CA ARG A 728 -35.47 -5.93 23.86
C ARG A 728 -35.07 -6.60 22.54
N VAL A 729 -35.08 -5.86 21.43
CA VAL A 729 -34.82 -6.42 20.08
C VAL A 729 -33.39 -6.94 19.95
N PHE A 730 -32.39 -6.27 20.52
CA PHE A 730 -31.03 -6.81 20.55
C PHE A 730 -30.91 -8.04 21.46
N GLY A 731 -31.55 -8.04 22.65
CA GLY A 731 -31.57 -9.20 23.54
C GLY A 731 -32.12 -10.46 22.86
N GLN A 732 -33.20 -10.32 22.08
CA GLN A 732 -33.80 -11.40 21.27
C GLN A 732 -32.84 -11.97 20.21
N LEU A 733 -31.90 -11.17 19.70
CA LEU A 733 -30.84 -11.61 18.77
C LEU A 733 -29.62 -12.20 19.50
N GLY A 734 -29.58 -12.17 20.83
CA GLY A 734 -28.43 -12.55 21.65
C GLY A 734 -27.37 -11.46 21.79
N LEU A 735 -27.73 -10.20 21.53
CA LEU A 735 -26.87 -9.02 21.64
C LEU A 735 -27.20 -8.25 22.92
N GLU A 736 -26.18 -7.71 23.58
CA GLU A 736 -26.30 -6.97 24.85
C GLU A 736 -25.73 -5.56 24.69
N LEU A 737 -26.39 -4.55 25.25
CA LEU A 737 -25.90 -3.18 25.27
C LEU A 737 -24.68 -3.06 26.19
N ASN A 738 -23.87 -2.02 25.99
CA ASN A 738 -22.79 -1.65 26.89
C ASN A 738 -23.10 -0.28 27.52
N ALA A 739 -24.00 -0.22 28.51
CA ALA A 739 -24.55 1.04 29.02
C ALA A 739 -23.48 2.09 29.40
N ARG A 740 -22.36 1.65 30.02
CA ARG A 740 -21.18 2.47 30.36
C ARG A 740 -20.40 3.07 29.17
N LYS A 741 -20.79 2.73 27.94
CA LYS A 741 -20.32 3.31 26.68
C LYS A 741 -21.45 3.76 25.76
N CYS A 742 -22.71 3.50 26.09
CA CYS A 742 -23.80 4.27 25.50
C CYS A 742 -23.68 5.71 26.02
N ALA A 743 -24.36 6.65 25.36
CA ALA A 743 -24.47 8.01 25.88
C ALA A 743 -25.67 8.73 25.29
N THR A 744 -26.20 9.73 25.99
CA THR A 744 -27.25 10.63 25.48
C THR A 744 -26.79 12.08 25.40
N ARG A 745 -27.39 12.87 24.50
CA ARG A 745 -27.18 14.33 24.41
C ARG A 745 -28.41 15.00 23.78
N SER A 746 -29.02 15.94 24.49
CA SER A 746 -30.17 16.72 24.02
C SER A 746 -29.80 18.17 23.67
N LEU A 747 -30.43 18.74 22.65
CA LEU A 747 -30.20 20.08 22.12
C LEU A 747 -31.51 20.87 22.03
N ASN A 748 -31.47 22.15 22.38
CA ASN A 748 -32.59 23.11 22.32
C ASN A 748 -33.83 22.77 23.18
N CYS A 749 -33.71 21.87 24.14
CA CYS A 749 -34.77 21.56 25.11
C CYS A 749 -35.19 22.79 25.92
N THR A 750 -36.49 22.92 26.17
CA THR A 750 -37.06 23.96 27.05
C THR A 750 -37.20 23.50 28.50
N SER A 751 -37.26 22.20 28.75
CA SER A 751 -37.30 21.59 30.08
C SER A 751 -35.90 21.43 30.69
N ALA A 752 -35.76 21.73 31.99
CA ALA A 752 -34.47 21.78 32.68
C ALA A 752 -33.84 20.40 32.95
N CYS A 753 -34.63 19.32 32.92
CA CYS A 753 -34.19 17.95 33.17
C CYS A 753 -34.24 17.12 31.88
N PRO A 754 -33.09 16.70 31.31
CA PRO A 754 -33.07 15.66 30.29
C PRO A 754 -33.58 14.34 30.88
N VAL A 755 -34.23 13.50 30.07
CA VAL A 755 -34.62 12.15 30.48
C VAL A 755 -33.36 11.32 30.76
N GLN A 756 -33.13 11.04 32.04
CA GLN A 756 -32.10 10.11 32.49
C GLN A 756 -32.54 8.69 32.14
N LEU A 757 -31.72 7.98 31.36
CA LEU A 757 -31.93 6.57 31.03
C LEU A 757 -31.14 5.70 32.00
N ASP A 758 -31.68 4.57 32.42
CA ASP A 758 -31.02 3.70 33.40
C ASP A 758 -29.63 3.25 32.90
N GLU A 759 -28.63 3.36 33.77
CA GLU A 759 -27.21 3.04 33.53
C GLU A 759 -26.48 3.83 32.41
N ILE A 760 -27.15 4.67 31.62
CA ILE A 760 -26.56 5.39 30.48
C ILE A 760 -26.23 6.85 30.83
N PRO A 761 -24.97 7.31 30.66
CA PRO A 761 -24.59 8.68 30.98
C PRO A 761 -25.11 9.71 29.97
N ILE A 762 -25.57 10.86 30.50
CA ILE A 762 -25.81 12.08 29.71
C ILE A 762 -24.46 12.79 29.52
N LEU A 763 -24.09 13.13 28.28
CA LEU A 763 -22.87 13.86 27.96
C LEU A 763 -22.93 15.31 28.45
N GLY A 764 -22.04 15.68 29.37
CA GLY A 764 -21.83 17.03 29.85
C GLY A 764 -21.32 17.99 28.77
N ALA A 765 -21.32 19.30 29.05
CA ALA A 765 -20.96 20.33 28.08
C ALA A 765 -19.48 20.30 27.62
N SER A 766 -18.59 19.76 28.44
CA SER A 766 -17.15 19.61 28.20
C SER A 766 -16.73 18.21 27.75
N GLU A 767 -17.64 17.24 27.73
CA GLU A 767 -17.35 15.84 27.43
C GLU A 767 -17.44 15.53 25.93
N PHE A 768 -16.78 14.45 25.49
CA PHE A 768 -16.76 14.06 24.08
C PHE A 768 -16.98 12.56 23.90
N TYR A 769 -18.01 12.21 23.14
CA TYR A 769 -18.23 10.88 22.62
C TYR A 769 -17.36 10.61 21.38
N LYS A 770 -16.90 9.38 21.18
CA LYS A 770 -15.96 9.02 20.10
C LYS A 770 -16.63 8.30 18.93
N TYR A 771 -17.63 8.91 18.32
CA TYR A 771 -18.40 8.32 17.22
C TYR A 771 -17.55 8.16 15.96
N LEU A 772 -17.51 6.96 15.38
CA LEU A 772 -16.72 6.64 14.17
C LEU A 772 -15.23 7.08 14.26
N GLY A 773 -14.67 7.14 15.47
CA GLY A 773 -13.30 7.58 15.71
C GLY A 773 -13.07 9.09 15.59
N ALA A 774 -14.13 9.90 15.62
CA ALA A 774 -14.12 11.35 15.77
C ALA A 774 -14.74 11.77 17.12
N GLU A 775 -14.12 12.73 17.79
CA GLU A 775 -14.62 13.31 19.04
C GLU A 775 -15.81 14.25 18.75
N GLN A 776 -16.95 14.02 19.40
CA GLN A 776 -18.21 14.75 19.23
C GLN A 776 -18.80 15.14 20.59
N ASN A 777 -19.33 16.36 20.70
CA ASN A 777 -20.33 16.67 21.74
C ASN A 777 -21.69 16.81 21.03
N SER A 778 -22.01 18.01 20.53
CA SER A 778 -23.04 18.18 19.49
C SER A 778 -22.45 17.89 18.10
N LEU A 779 -21.40 18.63 17.72
CA LEU A 779 -20.66 18.46 16.46
C LEU A 779 -19.24 17.95 16.71
N VAL A 780 -18.53 17.56 15.65
CA VAL A 780 -17.13 17.11 15.72
C VAL A 780 -16.21 18.21 16.24
N CYS A 781 -15.46 17.91 17.31
CA CYS A 781 -14.44 18.78 17.87
C CYS A 781 -13.17 18.75 17.00
N VAL A 782 -13.02 19.79 16.16
CA VAL A 782 -11.90 19.94 15.22
C VAL A 782 -10.56 20.18 15.93
N GLY A 783 -10.56 20.54 17.22
CA GLY A 783 -9.36 20.58 18.07
C GLY A 783 -8.87 19.16 18.35
N GLU A 784 -9.46 18.52 19.36
CA GLU A 784 -9.13 17.18 19.85
C GLU A 784 -8.88 16.13 18.75
N LEU A 785 -9.76 16.09 17.72
CA LEU A 785 -9.62 15.16 16.61
C LEU A 785 -8.30 15.37 15.85
N PHE A 786 -7.94 16.62 15.58
CA PHE A 786 -6.68 16.94 14.93
C PHE A 786 -5.51 16.71 15.86
N ASP A 787 -5.54 17.18 17.10
CA ASP A 787 -4.40 17.05 18.03
C ASP A 787 -4.04 15.59 18.32
N ARG A 788 -5.03 14.72 18.57
CA ARG A 788 -4.83 13.27 18.71
C ARG A 788 -4.26 12.63 17.45
N ILE A 789 -4.77 12.98 16.27
CA ILE A 789 -4.33 12.40 15.00
C ILE A 789 -2.94 12.94 14.59
N GLU A 790 -2.67 14.21 14.84
CA GLU A 790 -1.43 14.93 14.61
C GLU A 790 -0.29 14.36 15.48
N ALA A 791 -0.52 14.18 16.78
CA ALA A 791 0.43 13.52 17.68
C ALA A 791 0.73 12.08 17.21
N GLY A 792 -0.30 11.29 16.88
CA GLY A 792 -0.14 9.94 16.35
C GLY A 792 0.53 9.87 14.97
N ALA A 793 0.38 10.90 14.15
CA ALA A 793 1.02 11.03 12.84
C ALA A 793 2.51 11.43 12.98
N LYS A 794 2.84 12.38 13.88
CA LYS A 794 4.21 12.77 14.22
C LYS A 794 4.99 11.62 14.86
N ALA A 795 4.38 10.85 15.77
CA ALA A 795 4.99 9.67 16.37
C ALA A 795 5.33 8.59 15.31
N VAL A 796 4.44 8.35 14.35
CA VAL A 796 4.71 7.48 13.19
C VAL A 796 5.84 8.03 12.31
N ALA A 797 5.80 9.33 11.99
CA ALA A 797 6.84 9.97 11.18
C ALA A 797 8.22 9.88 11.85
N ARG A 798 8.30 10.06 13.18
CA ARG A 798 9.57 9.95 13.93
C ARG A 798 10.15 8.54 13.82
N ARG A 799 9.35 7.49 14.08
CA ARG A 799 9.80 6.09 13.90
C ARG A 799 10.21 5.76 12.46
N LEU A 800 9.55 6.37 11.48
CA LEU A 800 9.83 6.18 10.07
C LEU A 800 11.16 6.84 9.66
N PHE A 801 11.33 8.13 9.95
CA PHE A 801 12.48 8.90 9.49
C PHE A 801 13.78 8.55 10.25
N PHE A 802 13.72 8.20 11.54
CA PHE A 802 14.90 7.72 12.29
C PHE A 802 15.32 6.26 11.98
N SER A 803 14.63 5.54 11.10
CA SER A 803 14.93 4.13 10.81
C SER A 803 16.00 3.90 9.72
N ASP A 804 16.54 2.66 9.68
CA ASP A 804 17.50 2.20 8.65
C ASP A 804 16.92 2.01 7.23
N LEU A 805 15.64 2.32 7.01
CA LEU A 805 14.97 2.21 5.72
C LEU A 805 15.64 3.09 4.65
N THR A 806 15.47 2.72 3.38
CA THR A 806 15.96 3.55 2.26
C THR A 806 15.12 4.83 2.14
N VAL A 807 15.66 5.87 1.49
CA VAL A 807 14.93 7.14 1.25
C VAL A 807 13.57 6.89 0.60
N ARG A 808 13.55 6.11 -0.50
CA ARG A 808 12.31 5.67 -1.16
C ARG A 808 11.32 5.03 -0.20
N GLN A 809 11.78 4.18 0.72
CA GLN A 809 10.92 3.52 1.70
C GLN A 809 10.40 4.48 2.78
N LYS A 810 11.19 5.48 3.18
CA LYS A 810 10.75 6.55 4.09
C LYS A 810 9.67 7.41 3.46
N ILE A 811 9.90 7.97 2.26
CA ILE A 811 8.91 8.83 1.59
C ILE A 811 7.64 8.06 1.21
N ASN A 812 7.77 6.82 0.71
CA ASN A 812 6.60 5.97 0.45
C ASN A 812 5.82 5.66 1.74
N GLY A 813 6.51 5.41 2.87
CA GLY A 813 5.85 5.21 4.16
C GLY A 813 5.14 6.45 4.70
N TYR A 814 5.68 7.65 4.43
CA TYR A 814 5.06 8.91 4.81
C TYR A 814 3.79 9.15 3.99
N ASN A 815 3.90 9.08 2.65
CA ASN A 815 2.78 9.25 1.73
C ASN A 815 1.67 8.20 1.91
N GLN A 816 1.98 6.99 2.38
CA GLN A 816 1.02 5.88 2.52
C GLN A 816 0.56 5.60 3.96
N VAL A 817 1.14 6.22 5.00
CA VAL A 817 0.75 5.96 6.41
C VAL A 817 0.65 7.22 7.28
N VAL A 818 1.44 8.27 7.03
CA VAL A 818 1.31 9.57 7.75
C VAL A 818 0.17 10.37 7.15
N ILE A 819 0.22 10.65 5.84
CA ILE A 819 -0.77 11.48 5.15
C ILE A 819 -2.21 10.94 5.26
N PRO A 820 -2.49 9.63 5.10
CA PRO A 820 -3.87 9.13 5.20
C PRO A 820 -4.52 9.32 6.58
N LYS A 821 -3.72 9.41 7.66
CA LYS A 821 -4.23 9.73 9.01
C LYS A 821 -4.78 11.17 9.05
N LEU A 822 -4.02 12.12 8.53
CA LEU A 822 -4.43 13.54 8.48
C LEU A 822 -5.62 13.73 7.52
N LYS A 823 -5.60 13.06 6.36
CA LYS A 823 -6.74 13.05 5.43
C LYS A 823 -8.04 12.58 6.10
N TYR A 824 -7.98 11.61 7.01
CA TYR A 824 -9.15 11.18 7.76
C TYR A 824 -9.72 12.32 8.62
N ALA A 825 -8.89 12.95 9.47
CA ALA A 825 -9.29 14.08 10.30
C ALA A 825 -9.95 15.21 9.48
N ILE A 826 -9.35 15.53 8.33
CA ILE A 826 -9.86 16.53 7.38
C ILE A 826 -11.23 16.13 6.81
N SER A 827 -11.41 14.86 6.42
CA SER A 827 -12.67 14.38 5.84
C SER A 827 -13.85 14.35 6.81
N CYS A 828 -13.61 14.40 8.12
CA CYS A 828 -14.65 14.47 9.15
C CYS A 828 -15.18 15.89 9.42
N VAL A 829 -14.65 16.94 8.78
CA VAL A 829 -15.06 18.33 9.06
C VAL A 829 -16.02 18.84 7.99
N ILE A 830 -17.34 18.69 8.22
CA ILE A 830 -18.38 19.10 7.27
C ILE A 830 -18.97 20.48 7.62
N PHE A 831 -19.42 20.67 8.88
CA PHE A 831 -20.05 21.91 9.36
C PHE A 831 -19.34 22.52 10.59
N GLY A 832 -18.02 22.31 10.68
CA GLY A 832 -17.19 22.72 11.81
C GLY A 832 -17.02 24.23 11.96
N ALA A 833 -16.75 24.66 13.19
CA ALA A 833 -16.49 26.06 13.55
C ALA A 833 -15.14 26.58 12.99
N GLY A 834 -14.86 27.86 13.27
CA GLY A 834 -13.61 28.53 12.87
C GLY A 834 -13.53 28.91 11.39
N LYS A 835 -12.33 29.25 10.93
CA LYS A 835 -12.03 29.66 9.54
C LYS A 835 -11.14 28.61 8.86
N LEU A 836 -11.34 28.35 7.56
CA LEU A 836 -10.46 27.47 6.76
C LEU A 836 -8.98 27.86 6.84
N SER A 837 -8.68 29.16 6.97
CA SER A 837 -7.33 29.67 7.18
C SER A 837 -6.65 29.12 8.44
N THR A 838 -7.40 28.86 9.52
CA THR A 838 -6.88 28.19 10.73
C THR A 838 -6.47 26.75 10.42
N LEU A 839 -7.27 26.02 9.64
CA LEU A 839 -6.96 24.65 9.23
C LEU A 839 -5.78 24.59 8.24
N LYS A 840 -5.71 25.51 7.26
CA LYS A 840 -4.52 25.67 6.41
C LYS A 840 -3.27 26.03 7.24
N LYS A 841 -3.37 26.90 8.26
CA LYS A 841 -2.26 27.21 9.19
C LYS A 841 -1.79 25.97 9.98
N ARG A 842 -2.70 25.13 10.50
CA ARG A 842 -2.33 23.85 11.15
C ARG A 842 -1.61 22.90 10.17
N ALA A 843 -2.11 22.75 8.95
CA ALA A 843 -1.47 21.95 7.90
C ALA A 843 -0.05 22.46 7.57
N CYS A 844 0.13 23.79 7.45
CA CYS A 844 1.45 24.40 7.25
C CYS A 844 2.40 24.11 8.42
N ARG A 845 1.92 24.19 9.68
CA ARG A 845 2.72 23.86 10.87
C ARG A 845 3.15 22.40 10.88
N PHE A 846 2.28 21.47 10.49
CA PHE A 846 2.65 20.06 10.34
C PHE A 846 3.75 19.88 9.28
N ASP A 847 3.62 20.54 8.13
CA ASP A 847 4.65 20.53 7.08
C ASP A 847 5.99 21.18 7.53
N VAL A 848 5.98 22.12 8.48
CA VAL A 848 7.21 22.63 9.14
C VAL A 848 7.80 21.58 10.09
N ASP A 849 6.99 21.01 11.00
CA ASP A 849 7.45 20.04 12.00
C ASP A 849 8.04 18.78 11.35
N ILE A 850 7.47 18.34 10.22
CA ILE A 850 8.02 17.24 9.41
C ILE A 850 9.37 17.59 8.77
N ARG A 851 9.56 18.83 8.29
CA ARG A 851 10.86 19.27 7.74
C ARG A 851 11.94 19.30 8.82
N LYS A 852 11.64 19.88 10.00
CA LYS A 852 12.53 19.83 11.17
C LYS A 852 12.86 18.38 11.56
N LEU A 853 11.87 17.50 11.57
CA LEU A 853 12.07 16.08 11.85
C LEU A 853 12.96 15.37 10.80
N MET A 854 12.94 15.79 9.54
CA MET A 854 13.85 15.31 8.48
C MET A 854 15.28 15.87 8.61
N GLU A 855 15.46 16.96 9.35
CA GLU A 855 16.76 17.55 9.69
C GLU A 855 17.36 16.83 10.93
N GLU A 856 16.56 16.68 11.99
CA GLU A 856 16.87 15.85 13.17
C GLU A 856 17.30 14.42 12.78
N SER A 857 16.59 13.80 11.83
CA SER A 857 16.88 12.45 11.32
C SER A 857 17.88 12.41 10.15
N GLN A 858 18.62 13.51 9.92
CA GLN A 858 19.79 13.57 9.03
C GLN A 858 19.49 13.21 7.56
N LEU A 859 18.30 13.59 7.07
CA LEU A 859 17.81 13.35 5.70
C LEU A 859 17.94 14.59 4.80
N ARG A 860 17.86 15.79 5.36
CA ARG A 860 18.16 17.09 4.71
C ARG A 860 18.98 17.98 5.66
N PHE A 861 19.52 19.10 5.17
CA PHE A 861 19.95 20.21 6.02
C PHE A 861 18.83 21.27 6.10
N GLY A 862 18.84 22.12 7.12
CA GLY A 862 17.88 23.23 7.24
C GLY A 862 17.92 24.19 6.03
N SER A 863 19.14 24.48 5.54
CA SER A 863 19.43 25.31 4.38
C SER A 863 19.13 24.67 3.02
N SER A 864 18.81 23.36 2.94
CA SER A 864 18.44 22.70 1.69
C SER A 864 17.09 23.21 1.17
N CYS A 865 16.86 23.16 -0.14
CA CYS A 865 15.61 23.56 -0.76
C CYS A 865 14.41 22.83 -0.14
N THR A 866 13.35 23.56 0.20
CA THR A 866 12.11 23.00 0.75
C THR A 866 11.17 22.54 -0.36
N ALA A 867 11.10 23.27 -1.48
CA ALA A 867 10.22 22.97 -2.61
C ALA A 867 10.57 21.62 -3.27
N ARG A 868 11.86 21.30 -3.42
CA ARG A 868 12.37 20.03 -3.97
C ARG A 868 11.86 18.77 -3.24
N LEU A 869 11.45 18.87 -1.98
CA LEU A 869 10.84 17.75 -1.24
C LEU A 869 9.50 17.32 -1.88
N TYR A 870 8.76 18.27 -2.43
CA TYR A 870 7.40 18.09 -2.93
C TYR A 870 7.33 17.94 -4.46
N VAL A 871 8.36 18.37 -5.19
CA VAL A 871 8.53 18.12 -6.63
C VAL A 871 8.53 16.62 -6.93
N ASP A 872 7.92 16.22 -8.05
CA ASP A 872 7.83 14.82 -8.47
C ASP A 872 9.20 14.18 -8.74
N LYS A 873 9.29 12.87 -8.52
CA LYS A 873 10.57 12.13 -8.52
C LYS A 873 11.27 12.09 -9.86
N GLU A 874 10.51 12.11 -10.95
CA GLU A 874 10.97 12.11 -12.34
C GLU A 874 11.56 13.46 -12.78
N LEU A 875 11.44 14.49 -11.92
CA LEU A 875 12.04 15.81 -12.09
C LEU A 875 13.15 16.09 -11.06
N GLY A 876 13.57 15.08 -10.28
CA GLY A 876 14.63 15.20 -9.28
C GLY A 876 14.21 15.65 -7.88
N GLY A 877 12.91 15.67 -7.59
CA GLY A 877 12.39 15.83 -6.23
C GLY A 877 12.17 14.50 -5.48
N LEU A 878 11.59 14.55 -4.29
CA LEU A 878 11.24 13.34 -3.52
C LEU A 878 9.80 12.85 -3.75
N GLY A 879 8.92 13.65 -4.35
CA GLY A 879 7.50 13.37 -4.45
C GLY A 879 6.83 13.15 -3.07
N MET A 880 7.25 13.90 -2.06
CA MET A 880 6.56 13.93 -0.77
C MET A 880 5.27 14.75 -0.92
N LYS A 881 4.16 14.30 -0.32
CA LYS A 881 2.90 15.06 -0.32
C LYS A 881 2.94 16.16 0.75
N SER A 882 2.43 17.35 0.43
CA SER A 882 2.13 18.39 1.44
C SER A 882 0.80 18.08 2.12
N VAL A 883 0.69 18.39 3.41
CA VAL A 883 -0.59 18.32 4.15
C VAL A 883 -1.56 19.40 3.65
N VAL A 884 -1.05 20.55 3.19
CA VAL A 884 -1.87 21.64 2.62
C VAL A 884 -2.48 21.20 1.28
N GLU A 885 -1.67 20.62 0.39
CA GLU A 885 -2.14 20.09 -0.89
C GLU A 885 -3.18 18.96 -0.70
N GLU A 886 -2.93 18.03 0.23
CA GLU A 886 -3.85 16.93 0.51
C GLU A 886 -5.11 17.37 1.28
N LEU A 887 -5.08 18.51 1.98
CA LEU A 887 -6.25 19.19 2.56
C LEU A 887 -7.16 19.73 1.45
N GLU A 888 -6.62 20.46 0.47
CA GLU A 888 -7.36 20.99 -0.67
C GLU A 888 -8.01 19.85 -1.49
N LYS A 889 -7.25 18.79 -1.76
CA LYS A 889 -7.78 17.56 -2.40
C LYS A 889 -8.87 16.89 -1.57
N SER A 890 -8.77 16.88 -0.23
CA SER A 890 -9.75 16.19 0.62
C SER A 890 -11.06 16.95 0.73
N ILE A 891 -11.01 18.28 0.83
CA ILE A 891 -12.19 19.16 0.68
C ILE A 891 -12.84 18.92 -0.69
N THR A 892 -12.06 18.89 -1.77
CA THR A 892 -12.56 18.63 -3.12
C THR A 892 -13.29 17.28 -3.23
N TYR A 893 -12.70 16.20 -2.70
CA TYR A 893 -13.34 14.88 -2.70
C TYR A 893 -14.66 14.88 -1.91
N SER A 894 -14.67 15.39 -0.67
CA SER A 894 -15.88 15.44 0.15
C SER A 894 -16.96 16.33 -0.48
N TRP A 895 -16.60 17.48 -1.07
CA TRP A 895 -17.56 18.37 -1.73
C TRP A 895 -18.16 17.74 -2.99
N CYS A 896 -17.36 17.03 -3.80
CA CYS A 896 -17.89 16.30 -4.95
C CYS A 896 -18.90 15.23 -4.50
N TYR A 897 -18.62 14.51 -3.41
CA TYR A 897 -19.56 13.51 -2.87
C TYR A 897 -20.84 14.13 -2.31
N LEU A 898 -20.73 15.24 -1.58
CA LEU A 898 -21.88 16.03 -1.13
C LEU A 898 -22.72 16.54 -2.31
N SER A 899 -22.07 16.96 -3.39
CA SER A 899 -22.73 17.66 -4.50
C SER A 899 -23.39 16.73 -5.52
N THR A 900 -22.89 15.51 -5.73
CA THR A 900 -23.46 14.54 -6.70
C THR A 900 -24.23 13.38 -6.11
N ASN A 901 -24.41 13.31 -4.78
CA ASN A 901 -25.22 12.27 -4.17
C ASN A 901 -26.63 12.80 -3.88
N THR A 902 -27.64 12.18 -4.48
CA THR A 902 -29.06 12.49 -4.27
C THR A 902 -29.49 12.32 -2.82
N ASP A 903 -28.94 11.33 -2.12
CA ASP A 903 -29.18 11.06 -0.68
C ASP A 903 -28.70 12.22 0.22
N LEU A 904 -28.01 13.23 -0.33
CA LEU A 904 -27.40 14.35 0.38
C LEU A 904 -27.85 15.74 -0.12
N LEU A 905 -28.93 15.83 -0.90
CA LEU A 905 -29.41 17.12 -1.45
C LEU A 905 -29.67 18.16 -0.37
N VAL A 906 -30.38 17.80 0.70
CA VAL A 906 -30.66 18.70 1.85
C VAL A 906 -29.36 19.09 2.60
N SER A 907 -28.39 18.17 2.72
CA SER A 907 -27.06 18.49 3.26
C SER A 907 -26.31 19.51 2.39
N TYR A 908 -26.47 19.44 1.06
CA TYR A 908 -25.90 20.39 0.12
C TYR A 908 -26.62 21.75 0.20
N GLU A 909 -27.96 21.77 0.27
CA GLU A 909 -28.74 22.99 0.52
C GLU A 909 -28.34 23.68 1.83
N LEU A 910 -28.14 22.93 2.91
CA LEU A 910 -27.67 23.48 4.19
C LEU A 910 -26.27 24.08 4.05
N ALA A 911 -25.38 23.44 3.28
CA ALA A 911 -24.04 23.96 3.01
C ALA A 911 -24.05 25.25 2.17
N GLU A 912 -24.92 25.35 1.16
CA GLU A 912 -25.15 26.57 0.37
C GLU A 912 -25.80 27.68 1.21
N SER A 913 -26.81 27.34 2.01
CA SER A 913 -27.55 28.28 2.85
C SER A 913 -26.66 28.85 3.96
N LEU A 914 -25.80 28.04 4.59
CA LEU A 914 -24.75 28.51 5.50
C LEU A 914 -23.73 29.42 4.78
N ARG A 915 -23.30 29.07 3.56
CA ARG A 915 -22.39 29.91 2.75
C ARG A 915 -23.01 31.28 2.47
N ARG A 916 -24.28 31.34 2.06
CA ARG A 916 -25.02 32.59 1.82
C ARG A 916 -25.10 33.46 3.09
N SER A 917 -25.23 32.83 4.26
CA SER A 917 -25.16 33.52 5.57
C SER A 917 -23.71 33.79 6.08
N SER A 918 -22.68 33.74 5.21
CA SER A 918 -21.26 33.89 5.55
C SER A 918 -20.72 32.93 6.63
N LYS A 919 -21.44 31.85 6.94
CA LYS A 919 -21.06 30.82 7.92
C LYS A 919 -20.27 29.70 7.24
N ARG A 920 -19.34 29.09 7.98
CA ARG A 920 -18.49 28.01 7.45
C ARG A 920 -19.31 26.75 7.13
N SER A 921 -19.13 26.27 5.91
CA SER A 921 -19.64 25.00 5.38
C SER A 921 -18.62 24.39 4.40
N LEU A 922 -18.79 23.11 4.07
CA LEU A 922 -17.96 22.40 3.09
C LEU A 922 -17.94 23.11 1.71
N THR A 923 -19.07 23.64 1.23
CA THR A 923 -19.09 24.50 0.03
C THR A 923 -18.26 25.77 0.22
N SER A 924 -18.43 26.47 1.36
CA SER A 924 -17.67 27.70 1.62
C SER A 924 -16.16 27.48 1.70
N ASP A 925 -15.73 26.26 2.04
CA ASP A 925 -14.33 25.86 2.05
C ASP A 925 -13.86 25.41 0.66
N PHE A 926 -14.70 24.70 -0.10
CA PHE A 926 -14.42 24.28 -1.48
C PHE A 926 -14.25 25.45 -2.45
N LEU A 927 -15.13 26.46 -2.41
CA LEU A 927 -14.98 27.64 -3.29
C LEU A 927 -13.68 28.40 -2.98
N LYS A 928 -13.23 28.42 -1.72
CA LYS A 928 -11.93 28.97 -1.33
C LYS A 928 -10.75 28.10 -1.80
N VAL A 929 -10.97 26.81 -2.07
CA VAL A 929 -9.99 25.92 -2.72
C VAL A 929 -9.94 26.17 -4.22
N LEU A 930 -11.08 26.39 -4.90
CA LEU A 930 -11.09 26.83 -6.30
C LEU A 930 -10.35 28.17 -6.45
N ALA A 931 -10.73 29.19 -5.67
CA ALA A 931 -10.10 30.51 -5.70
C ALA A 931 -8.61 30.50 -5.36
N SER A 932 -8.16 29.67 -4.42
CA SER A 932 -6.72 29.53 -4.16
C SER A 932 -5.95 28.80 -5.27
N ASN A 933 -6.61 28.34 -6.34
CA ASN A 933 -6.04 27.59 -7.47
C ASN A 933 -6.47 28.11 -8.87
N GLY A 934 -7.32 29.15 -8.98
CA GLY A 934 -7.77 29.71 -10.26
C GLY A 934 -8.69 28.78 -11.07
N LEU A 935 -9.74 28.27 -10.43
CA LEU A 935 -10.61 27.21 -10.96
C LEU A 935 -12.12 27.53 -10.88
N GLU A 936 -12.51 28.74 -10.46
CA GLU A 936 -13.89 29.13 -10.18
C GLU A 936 -14.82 28.97 -11.38
N GLU A 937 -14.48 29.58 -12.52
CA GLU A 937 -15.27 29.47 -13.75
C GLU A 937 -15.18 28.10 -14.42
N ARG A 938 -14.21 27.29 -14.02
CA ARG A 938 -13.90 25.98 -14.63
C ARG A 938 -14.71 24.83 -14.04
N VAL A 939 -15.32 25.00 -12.87
CA VAL A 939 -16.04 23.94 -12.14
C VAL A 939 -17.44 24.40 -11.76
N LYS A 940 -18.48 23.81 -12.37
CA LYS A 940 -19.88 24.21 -12.15
C LYS A 940 -20.76 23.00 -11.80
N ARG A 941 -21.66 23.16 -10.82
CA ARG A 941 -22.65 22.13 -10.45
C ARG A 941 -23.95 22.41 -11.20
N SER A 942 -24.55 21.39 -11.80
CA SER A 942 -25.89 21.50 -12.41
C SER A 942 -27.00 21.38 -11.35
N ILE A 943 -28.24 21.67 -11.76
CA ILE A 943 -29.44 21.38 -10.97
C ILE A 943 -29.55 19.86 -10.75
N LEU A 944 -29.30 19.06 -11.80
CA LEU A 944 -29.33 17.58 -11.82
C LEU A 944 -28.20 16.88 -11.04
N ALA A 945 -27.61 17.56 -10.05
CA ALA A 945 -26.51 17.05 -9.22
C ALA A 945 -25.27 16.56 -9.99
N THR A 946 -25.05 16.96 -11.25
CA THR A 946 -23.81 16.67 -11.99
C THR A 946 -22.79 17.78 -11.76
N ILE A 947 -21.50 17.47 -11.93
CA ILE A 947 -20.42 18.46 -11.91
C ILE A 947 -19.81 18.52 -13.30
N SER A 948 -19.72 19.71 -13.90
CA SER A 948 -18.88 19.95 -15.08
C SER A 948 -17.50 20.48 -14.67
N VAL A 949 -16.47 20.04 -15.39
CA VAL A 949 -15.08 20.54 -15.30
C VAL A 949 -14.56 20.71 -16.71
N ASP A 950 -14.11 21.90 -17.09
CA ASP A 950 -13.58 22.19 -18.44
C ASP A 950 -14.51 21.67 -19.56
N SER A 951 -15.81 21.99 -19.46
CA SER A 951 -16.90 21.52 -20.34
C SER A 951 -17.20 20.00 -20.33
N GLN A 952 -16.45 19.18 -19.60
CA GLN A 952 -16.77 17.76 -19.40
C GLN A 952 -17.69 17.55 -18.20
N THR A 953 -18.87 16.96 -18.40
CA THR A 953 -19.82 16.62 -17.32
C THR A 953 -19.56 15.25 -16.72
N PHE A 954 -19.55 15.18 -15.39
CA PHE A 954 -19.34 13.97 -14.59
C PHE A 954 -20.56 13.65 -13.73
N PHE A 955 -20.94 12.36 -13.73
CA PHE A 955 -22.08 11.80 -12.97
C PHE A 955 -21.63 11.08 -11.69
N ASN A 956 -20.31 10.97 -11.46
CA ASN A 956 -19.71 10.25 -10.33
C ASN A 956 -18.78 11.19 -9.57
N ALA A 957 -19.06 11.41 -8.27
CA ALA A 957 -18.21 12.16 -7.35
C ALA A 957 -16.71 11.80 -7.43
N THR A 958 -16.40 10.52 -7.64
CA THR A 958 -15.02 10.01 -7.72
C THR A 958 -14.30 10.47 -8.98
N GLU A 959 -15.03 10.66 -10.09
CA GLU A 959 -14.47 11.09 -11.36
C GLU A 959 -14.38 12.62 -11.44
N ALA A 960 -15.43 13.32 -11.00
CA ALA A 960 -15.41 14.78 -10.81
C ALA A 960 -14.24 15.21 -9.90
N ALA A 961 -14.11 14.57 -8.73
CA ALA A 961 -13.01 14.84 -7.82
C ALA A 961 -11.63 14.53 -8.42
N ARG A 962 -11.50 13.51 -9.29
CA ARG A 962 -10.25 13.22 -10.01
C ARG A 962 -9.93 14.29 -11.05
N ALA A 963 -10.91 14.78 -11.80
CA ALA A 963 -10.72 15.87 -12.76
C ALA A 963 -10.23 17.14 -12.05
N ILE A 964 -10.93 17.61 -11.02
CA ILE A 964 -10.56 18.82 -10.27
C ILE A 964 -9.21 18.63 -9.56
N THR A 965 -8.97 17.49 -8.91
CA THR A 965 -7.68 17.27 -8.22
C THR A 965 -6.50 16.98 -9.15
N LYS A 966 -6.72 16.65 -10.43
CA LYS A 966 -5.68 16.66 -11.47
C LYS A 966 -5.21 18.10 -11.74
N LEU A 967 -6.14 19.05 -11.86
CA LEU A 967 -5.83 20.48 -12.05
C LEU A 967 -5.10 21.05 -10.83
N ILE A 968 -5.63 20.81 -9.62
CA ILE A 968 -4.97 21.23 -8.36
C ILE A 968 -3.55 20.63 -8.26
N ARG A 969 -3.36 19.34 -8.54
CA ARG A 969 -2.01 18.73 -8.51
C ARG A 969 -1.09 19.35 -9.57
N ALA A 970 -1.57 19.62 -10.79
CA ALA A 970 -0.74 20.20 -11.84
C ALA A 970 -0.18 21.57 -11.39
N ARG A 971 -1.06 22.46 -10.91
CA ARG A 971 -0.66 23.76 -10.35
C ARG A 971 0.30 23.62 -9.17
N TRP A 972 0.07 22.70 -8.24
CA TRP A 972 0.96 22.52 -7.09
C TRP A 972 2.32 21.94 -7.50
N ALA A 973 2.38 21.02 -8.45
CA ALA A 973 3.63 20.48 -9.00
C ALA A 973 4.44 21.57 -9.73
N GLU A 974 3.77 22.39 -10.54
CA GLU A 974 4.35 23.56 -11.20
C GLU A 974 4.86 24.59 -10.18
N ALA A 975 4.05 24.96 -9.19
CA ALA A 975 4.46 25.90 -8.14
C ALA A 975 5.68 25.39 -7.35
N HIS A 976 5.75 24.09 -7.04
CA HIS A 976 6.93 23.50 -6.40
C HIS A 976 8.15 23.45 -7.32
N LEU A 977 7.97 23.15 -8.62
CA LEU A 977 9.06 23.14 -9.59
C LEU A 977 9.64 24.54 -9.81
N THR A 978 8.78 25.54 -10.01
CA THR A 978 9.16 26.95 -10.19
C THR A 978 9.79 27.54 -8.92
N ALA A 979 9.27 27.20 -7.74
CA ALA A 979 9.89 27.59 -6.45
C ALA A 979 11.25 26.90 -6.17
N TRP A 980 11.61 25.85 -6.91
CA TRP A 980 12.94 25.26 -6.91
C TRP A 980 13.82 25.86 -8.03
N LYS A 981 13.36 25.91 -9.28
CA LYS A 981 14.06 26.53 -10.44
C LYS A 981 14.53 27.97 -10.15
N SER A 982 13.70 28.76 -9.46
CA SER A 982 13.99 30.16 -9.08
C SER A 982 15.11 30.33 -8.05
N LYS A 983 15.58 29.26 -7.39
CA LYS A 983 16.69 29.37 -6.42
C LYS A 983 18.02 29.37 -7.16
N GLU A 984 18.78 30.47 -7.04
CA GLU A 984 20.00 30.70 -7.83
C GLU A 984 20.98 29.52 -7.77
N VAL A 985 21.33 29.08 -6.55
CA VAL A 985 22.24 27.95 -6.31
C VAL A 985 21.50 26.61 -6.25
N ALA A 986 20.33 26.53 -5.62
CA ALA A 986 19.66 25.24 -5.42
C ALA A 986 18.96 24.70 -6.68
N GLY A 987 18.45 25.58 -7.53
CA GLY A 987 17.76 25.24 -8.79
C GLY A 987 18.70 25.07 -9.99
N ARG A 988 20.01 25.27 -9.83
CA ARG A 988 20.98 25.32 -10.95
C ARG A 988 21.06 24.07 -11.82
N VAL A 989 20.72 22.90 -11.29
CA VAL A 989 20.65 21.63 -12.04
C VAL A 989 19.42 21.56 -12.98
N LEU A 990 18.52 22.54 -12.91
CA LEU A 990 17.34 22.72 -13.75
C LEU A 990 17.38 24.00 -14.60
N LYS A 991 18.50 24.74 -14.59
CA LYS A 991 18.69 25.94 -15.41
C LYS A 991 19.29 25.54 -16.73
N GLU A 992 18.69 25.94 -17.83
CA GLU A 992 19.22 25.64 -19.16
C GLU A 992 20.52 26.42 -19.44
N ARG A 993 20.64 27.69 -19.03
CA ARG A 993 21.85 28.50 -19.26
C ARG A 993 22.93 28.31 -18.18
N GLY A 994 24.18 28.21 -18.62
CA GLY A 994 25.37 28.31 -17.77
C GLY A 994 25.54 29.69 -17.12
N ARG A 995 26.49 29.81 -16.17
CA ARG A 995 26.83 31.12 -15.54
C ARG A 995 27.45 32.13 -16.52
N THR A 996 27.95 31.65 -17.66
CA THR A 996 28.61 32.41 -18.73
C THR A 996 27.72 32.68 -19.95
N GLY A 997 26.45 32.24 -19.92
CA GLY A 997 25.50 32.42 -21.04
C GLY A 997 25.47 31.30 -22.08
N GLU A 998 26.34 30.30 -21.95
CA GLU A 998 26.40 29.08 -22.79
C GLU A 998 25.07 28.30 -22.81
N GLU A 999 24.94 27.47 -23.87
CA GLU A 999 23.73 26.73 -24.26
C GLU A 999 23.21 25.69 -23.24
N ALA A 1000 22.07 25.11 -23.57
CA ALA A 1000 21.26 24.23 -22.72
C ALA A 1000 22.08 23.12 -22.03
N ILE A 1001 22.02 23.07 -20.70
CA ILE A 1001 22.52 21.94 -19.91
C ILE A 1001 21.84 20.62 -20.35
N GLY A 1002 22.53 19.86 -21.20
CA GLY A 1002 22.05 18.64 -21.88
C GLY A 1002 21.89 17.42 -20.97
N LEU A 1003 21.02 17.51 -19.96
CA LEU A 1003 20.76 16.45 -18.98
C LEU A 1003 19.36 15.82 -19.13
N CYS A 1004 19.31 14.50 -19.08
CA CYS A 1004 18.08 13.73 -19.01
C CYS A 1004 17.57 13.72 -17.56
N LEU A 1005 16.75 14.70 -17.17
CA LEU A 1005 16.18 14.79 -15.80
C LEU A 1005 15.41 13.52 -15.39
N LYS A 1006 14.72 12.88 -16.34
CA LYS A 1006 13.96 11.63 -16.14
C LYS A 1006 14.82 10.49 -15.61
N ASP A 1007 16.05 10.40 -16.10
CA ASP A 1007 16.99 9.34 -15.74
C ASP A 1007 17.85 9.76 -14.54
N SER A 1008 18.45 10.97 -14.58
CA SER A 1008 19.42 11.59 -13.63
C SER A 1008 19.19 11.50 -12.11
N PHE A 1009 18.07 10.95 -11.65
CA PHE A 1009 17.69 10.85 -10.25
C PHE A 1009 17.13 9.47 -9.86
N LEU A 1010 17.28 8.44 -10.70
CA LEU A 1010 16.83 7.07 -10.45
C LEU A 1010 17.44 6.49 -9.16
N TRP A 1011 18.67 6.86 -8.79
CA TRP A 1011 19.30 6.53 -7.51
C TRP A 1011 18.49 6.99 -6.28
N SER A 1012 17.81 8.13 -6.38
CA SER A 1012 17.00 8.71 -5.31
C SER A 1012 15.55 8.19 -5.37
N ALA A 1013 15.00 8.10 -6.57
CA ALA A 1013 13.61 7.71 -6.84
C ALA A 1013 13.36 6.21 -6.64
N ARG A 1014 14.33 5.38 -7.05
CA ARG A 1014 14.27 3.90 -7.06
C ARG A 1014 15.35 3.23 -6.20
N GLY A 1015 16.45 3.89 -5.89
CA GLY A 1015 17.60 3.24 -5.28
C GLY A 1015 17.51 2.82 -3.82
N TRP A 1016 18.56 2.13 -3.35
CA TRP A 1016 18.70 1.60 -1.99
C TRP A 1016 19.50 2.53 -1.06
N VAL A 1017 19.41 3.83 -1.32
CA VAL A 1017 20.22 4.89 -0.70
C VAL A 1017 19.72 5.27 0.70
N SER A 1018 20.63 5.68 1.58
CA SER A 1018 20.34 6.10 2.97
C SER A 1018 20.07 7.61 3.07
N SER A 1019 19.47 8.04 4.18
CA SER A 1019 19.19 9.46 4.46
C SER A 1019 20.44 10.35 4.38
N VAL A 1020 21.56 9.91 4.98
CA VAL A 1020 22.81 10.68 5.01
C VAL A 1020 23.43 10.84 3.61
N VAL A 1021 23.34 9.80 2.76
CA VAL A 1021 23.88 9.86 1.39
C VAL A 1021 23.06 10.85 0.56
N LEU A 1022 21.73 10.75 0.59
CA LEU A 1022 20.84 11.72 -0.07
C LEU A 1022 21.14 13.14 0.41
N ARG A 1023 21.17 13.36 1.74
CA ARG A 1023 21.45 14.68 2.32
C ARG A 1023 22.76 15.28 1.80
N ASN A 1024 23.85 14.52 1.88
CA ASN A 1024 25.17 15.00 1.54
C ASN A 1024 25.28 15.31 0.04
N VAL A 1025 24.67 14.49 -0.81
CA VAL A 1025 24.69 14.64 -2.28
C VAL A 1025 23.76 15.77 -2.74
N TRP A 1026 22.58 15.90 -2.14
CA TRP A 1026 21.72 17.08 -2.34
C TRP A 1026 22.41 18.37 -1.87
N ALA A 1027 23.18 18.35 -0.79
CA ALA A 1027 23.94 19.50 -0.34
C ALA A 1027 25.10 19.88 -1.28
N VAL A 1028 25.69 18.92 -2.02
CA VAL A 1028 26.62 19.22 -3.12
C VAL A 1028 25.86 19.93 -4.26
N GLN A 1029 24.74 19.37 -4.71
CA GLN A 1029 23.92 19.96 -5.78
C GLN A 1029 23.43 21.36 -5.41
N GLU A 1030 22.91 21.54 -4.20
CA GLU A 1030 22.25 22.77 -3.75
C GLU A 1030 23.18 23.79 -3.09
N GLY A 1031 24.48 23.47 -2.95
CA GLY A 1031 25.46 24.36 -2.31
C GLY A 1031 25.30 24.49 -0.80
N SER A 1032 24.58 23.56 -0.14
CA SER A 1032 24.30 23.57 1.30
C SER A 1032 25.43 23.00 2.17
N LEU A 1033 26.55 22.57 1.60
CA LEU A 1033 27.72 22.10 2.35
C LEU A 1033 28.47 23.27 3.01
N LEU A 1034 29.03 23.02 4.20
CA LEU A 1034 29.91 23.96 4.91
C LEU A 1034 31.34 23.92 4.31
N THR A 1035 31.45 24.38 3.07
CA THR A 1035 32.74 24.63 2.41
C THR A 1035 33.20 26.06 2.67
N ARG A 1036 34.50 26.34 2.66
CA ARG A 1036 35.05 27.69 2.92
C ARG A 1036 34.54 28.76 1.93
N CYS A 1037 34.17 28.38 0.70
CA CYS A 1037 33.54 29.28 -0.27
C CYS A 1037 32.00 29.36 -0.19
N SER A 1038 31.34 28.61 0.70
CA SER A 1038 29.90 28.76 0.95
C SER A 1038 29.62 30.02 1.79
N ALA A 1039 28.39 30.55 1.73
CA ALA A 1039 28.01 31.71 2.54
C ALA A 1039 28.11 31.41 4.06
N ALA A 1040 27.68 30.21 4.48
CA ALA A 1040 27.85 29.75 5.86
C ALA A 1040 29.33 29.57 6.24
N GLY A 1041 30.16 29.07 5.31
CA GLY A 1041 31.61 28.93 5.53
C GLY A 1041 32.30 30.26 5.76
N ARG A 1042 32.01 31.28 4.94
CA ARG A 1042 32.52 32.65 5.16
C ARG A 1042 32.03 33.24 6.49
N ALA A 1043 30.78 33.03 6.86
CA ALA A 1043 30.24 33.51 8.14
C ALA A 1043 30.89 32.83 9.36
N CYS A 1044 31.16 31.53 9.30
CA CYS A 1044 31.82 30.78 10.37
C CYS A 1044 33.35 30.91 10.39
N MET A 1045 33.97 31.34 9.29
CA MET A 1045 35.43 31.41 9.12
C MET A 1045 35.85 32.69 8.35
N PRO A 1046 35.55 33.90 8.87
CA PRO A 1046 35.73 35.15 8.11
C PRO A 1046 37.19 35.44 7.71
N GLN A 1047 38.17 34.93 8.46
CA GLN A 1047 39.60 35.07 8.14
C GLN A 1047 40.13 33.99 7.15
N ALA A 1048 39.33 32.98 6.79
CA ALA A 1048 39.76 31.95 5.86
C ALA A 1048 39.65 32.47 4.40
N ARG A 1049 40.78 32.48 3.67
CA ARG A 1049 40.90 32.93 2.26
C ARG A 1049 40.12 32.11 1.21
N GLY A 1050 39.08 31.36 1.59
CA GLY A 1050 38.28 30.50 0.71
C GLY A 1050 38.99 29.23 0.20
N LEU A 1051 40.33 29.19 0.24
CA LEU A 1051 41.19 28.10 -0.24
C LEU A 1051 40.86 26.73 0.38
N CYS A 1052 41.00 25.69 -0.44
CA CYS A 1052 40.79 24.28 -0.11
C CYS A 1052 41.58 23.85 1.13
N ARG A 1053 40.90 23.31 2.14
CA ARG A 1053 41.54 22.83 3.38
C ARG A 1053 42.56 21.71 3.19
N MET A 1054 42.49 20.99 2.07
CA MET A 1054 43.47 19.97 1.67
C MET A 1054 44.76 20.57 1.09
N GLN A 1055 44.85 21.90 0.97
CA GLN A 1055 46.00 22.64 0.39
C GLN A 1055 46.42 22.13 -1.00
N CYS A 1056 45.46 21.62 -1.78
CA CYS A 1056 45.73 20.76 -2.93
C CYS A 1056 46.30 21.48 -4.17
N SER A 1057 46.17 22.81 -4.23
CA SER A 1057 47.03 23.72 -4.99
C SER A 1057 46.90 25.15 -4.41
N PRO A 1058 47.85 26.07 -4.67
CA PRO A 1058 47.89 27.38 -4.00
C PRO A 1058 46.61 28.22 -4.17
N ASN A 1059 45.96 28.15 -5.33
CA ASN A 1059 44.80 28.98 -5.71
C ASN A 1059 43.48 28.19 -5.75
N ALA A 1060 43.44 26.95 -5.26
CA ALA A 1060 42.25 26.10 -5.30
C ALA A 1060 41.16 26.57 -4.32
N MET A 1061 40.08 27.20 -4.81
CA MET A 1061 38.95 27.64 -3.99
C MET A 1061 38.03 26.47 -3.58
N GLU A 1062 37.67 26.39 -2.29
CA GLU A 1062 36.89 25.29 -1.71
C GLU A 1062 35.39 25.38 -2.05
N THR A 1063 35.04 25.05 -3.29
CA THR A 1063 33.64 24.94 -3.75
C THR A 1063 33.15 23.49 -3.71
N ALA A 1064 31.83 23.28 -3.68
CA ALA A 1064 31.25 21.94 -3.74
C ALA A 1064 31.65 21.18 -5.02
N GLU A 1065 31.79 21.88 -6.15
CA GLU A 1065 32.33 21.35 -7.41
C GLU A 1065 33.78 20.92 -7.27
N HIS A 1066 34.63 21.80 -6.72
CA HIS A 1066 36.05 21.51 -6.52
C HIS A 1066 36.24 20.23 -5.70
N ILE A 1067 35.51 20.11 -4.58
CA ILE A 1067 35.54 18.94 -3.70
C ILE A 1067 35.24 17.65 -4.50
N VAL A 1068 34.15 17.61 -5.26
CA VAL A 1068 33.67 16.34 -5.86
C VAL A 1068 34.21 16.04 -7.26
N SER A 1069 34.87 16.99 -7.94
CA SER A 1069 35.30 16.81 -9.33
C SER A 1069 36.68 17.39 -9.70
N ALA A 1070 37.31 18.26 -8.90
CA ALA A 1070 38.57 18.91 -9.29
C ALA A 1070 39.73 18.84 -8.26
N CYS A 1071 39.48 18.47 -7.01
CA CYS A 1071 40.50 18.39 -5.96
C CYS A 1071 41.59 17.35 -6.28
N SER A 1072 42.80 17.82 -6.60
CA SER A 1072 43.99 17.00 -6.91
C SER A 1072 44.33 16.01 -5.80
N HIS A 1073 44.22 16.41 -4.53
CA HIS A 1073 44.43 15.54 -3.36
C HIS A 1073 43.52 14.31 -3.34
N TRP A 1074 42.27 14.42 -3.84
CA TRP A 1074 41.36 13.28 -3.95
C TRP A 1074 41.42 12.57 -5.32
N ARG A 1075 41.97 13.24 -6.35
CA ARG A 1075 42.05 12.72 -7.72
C ARG A 1075 42.85 11.42 -7.82
N THR A 1076 43.88 11.25 -6.99
CA THR A 1076 44.75 10.05 -6.95
C THR A 1076 44.23 8.91 -6.07
N ASN A 1077 43.07 9.07 -5.41
CA ASN A 1077 42.57 8.11 -4.41
C ASN A 1077 41.04 7.94 -4.50
N ILE A 1078 40.25 8.64 -3.66
CA ILE A 1078 38.80 8.42 -3.55
C ILE A 1078 38.06 8.68 -4.87
N MET A 1079 38.56 9.57 -5.75
CA MET A 1079 37.96 9.77 -7.07
C MET A 1079 38.17 8.59 -8.02
N VAL A 1080 39.31 7.89 -7.95
CA VAL A 1080 39.57 6.66 -8.72
C VAL A 1080 38.68 5.53 -8.21
N GLU A 1081 38.58 5.34 -6.89
CA GLU A 1081 37.73 4.29 -6.34
C GLU A 1081 36.25 4.49 -6.70
N ARG A 1082 35.76 5.74 -6.74
CA ARG A 1082 34.42 6.11 -7.23
C ARG A 1082 34.25 5.86 -8.73
N HIS A 1083 35.29 6.07 -9.53
CA HIS A 1083 35.29 5.77 -10.95
C HIS A 1083 35.17 4.25 -11.18
N ASP A 1084 36.01 3.48 -10.50
CA ASP A 1084 36.02 2.02 -10.59
C ASP A 1084 34.75 1.41 -9.99
N ASP A 1085 34.10 2.06 -9.01
CA ASP A 1085 32.77 1.68 -8.51
C ASP A 1085 31.72 1.72 -9.63
N VAL A 1086 31.80 2.70 -10.54
CA VAL A 1086 30.92 2.80 -11.72
C VAL A 1086 31.29 1.74 -12.77
N ALA A 1087 32.58 1.59 -13.09
CA ALA A 1087 33.04 0.57 -14.04
C ALA A 1087 32.66 -0.86 -13.62
N ARG A 1088 32.78 -1.17 -12.32
CA ARG A 1088 32.37 -2.46 -11.74
C ARG A 1088 30.88 -2.76 -11.92
N VAL A 1089 30.00 -1.76 -12.07
CA VAL A 1089 28.57 -2.00 -12.38
C VAL A 1089 28.39 -2.62 -13.76
N LEU A 1090 29.00 -2.04 -14.79
CA LEU A 1090 28.88 -2.53 -16.17
C LEU A 1090 29.63 -3.84 -16.34
N TYR A 1091 30.85 -3.93 -15.82
CA TYR A 1091 31.63 -5.17 -15.82
C TYR A 1091 30.88 -6.34 -15.15
N SER A 1092 30.19 -6.10 -14.03
CA SER A 1092 29.34 -7.11 -13.37
C SER A 1092 28.06 -7.45 -14.14
N ALA A 1093 27.71 -6.71 -15.20
CA ALA A 1093 26.63 -7.05 -16.13
C ALA A 1093 27.16 -7.78 -17.37
N ILE A 1094 28.27 -7.31 -17.94
CA ILE A 1094 29.01 -7.95 -19.04
C ILE A 1094 29.40 -9.39 -18.65
N ARG A 1095 29.98 -9.58 -17.47
CA ARG A 1095 30.31 -10.92 -16.94
C ARG A 1095 29.10 -11.86 -16.83
N ARG A 1096 27.88 -11.34 -16.66
CA ARG A 1096 26.65 -12.15 -16.66
C ARG A 1096 26.03 -12.33 -18.05
N LYS A 1097 26.36 -11.49 -19.03
CA LYS A 1097 26.01 -11.71 -20.45
C LYS A 1097 26.74 -12.95 -21.00
N TYR A 1098 27.98 -13.19 -20.56
CA TYR A 1098 28.86 -14.24 -21.10
C TYR A 1098 29.26 -15.35 -20.10
N ASP A 1099 28.51 -15.52 -19.00
CA ASP A 1099 28.71 -16.52 -17.92
C ASP A 1099 30.15 -16.64 -17.36
N VAL A 1100 30.79 -15.49 -17.14
CA VAL A 1100 32.20 -15.39 -16.72
C VAL A 1100 32.33 -15.68 -15.23
N LYS A 1101 32.69 -16.92 -14.89
CA LYS A 1101 32.80 -17.43 -13.51
C LYS A 1101 34.13 -17.13 -12.78
N ALA A 1102 35.19 -16.73 -13.48
CA ALA A 1102 36.52 -16.52 -12.91
C ALA A 1102 36.55 -15.51 -11.73
N GLU A 1103 37.31 -15.80 -10.68
CA GLU A 1103 37.63 -14.81 -9.65
C GLU A 1103 38.80 -13.94 -10.12
N VAL A 1104 38.63 -12.63 -10.04
CA VAL A 1104 39.52 -11.63 -10.68
C VAL A 1104 39.56 -10.36 -9.84
N ASN A 1105 40.76 -9.81 -9.67
CA ASN A 1105 40.98 -8.64 -8.83
C ASN A 1105 40.87 -7.35 -9.65
N THR A 1106 39.71 -6.71 -9.60
CA THR A 1106 39.42 -5.42 -10.28
C THR A 1106 40.26 -4.23 -9.79
N HIS A 1107 41.08 -4.38 -8.74
CA HIS A 1107 42.08 -3.38 -8.36
C HIS A 1107 43.39 -3.49 -9.15
N LYS A 1108 43.50 -4.46 -10.07
CA LYS A 1108 44.60 -4.58 -11.03
C LYS A 1108 44.07 -4.66 -12.47
N PRO A 1109 44.81 -4.11 -13.47
CA PRO A 1109 44.57 -4.42 -14.87
C PRO A 1109 44.59 -5.93 -15.10
N HIS A 1110 43.70 -6.42 -15.96
CA HIS A 1110 43.64 -7.84 -16.32
C HIS A 1110 42.83 -8.06 -17.60
N VAL A 1111 43.05 -9.21 -18.22
CA VAL A 1111 42.32 -9.68 -19.40
C VAL A 1111 41.66 -11.02 -19.07
N ILE A 1112 40.45 -11.22 -19.57
CA ILE A 1112 39.75 -12.51 -19.56
C ILE A 1112 39.56 -12.90 -21.03
N ASP A 1113 40.29 -13.92 -21.48
CA ASP A 1113 40.09 -14.55 -22.79
C ASP A 1113 39.25 -15.82 -22.61
N LEU A 1114 38.11 -15.88 -23.30
CA LEU A 1114 37.25 -17.06 -23.43
C LEU A 1114 36.96 -17.29 -24.92
N ARG A 1115 36.68 -18.54 -25.31
CA ARG A 1115 36.45 -18.94 -26.72
C ARG A 1115 35.48 -18.00 -27.46
N HIS A 1116 34.43 -17.52 -26.80
CA HIS A 1116 33.41 -16.62 -27.34
C HIS A 1116 33.64 -15.12 -27.09
N VAL A 1117 34.46 -14.71 -26.11
CA VAL A 1117 34.61 -13.29 -25.74
C VAL A 1117 35.97 -12.98 -25.11
N ILE A 1118 36.56 -11.82 -25.43
CA ILE A 1118 37.65 -11.22 -24.66
C ILE A 1118 37.14 -10.01 -23.89
N ILE A 1119 37.53 -9.86 -22.62
CA ILE A 1119 37.22 -8.70 -21.78
C ILE A 1119 38.52 -8.16 -21.18
N HIS A 1120 38.89 -6.93 -21.54
CA HIS A 1120 39.99 -6.17 -20.94
C HIS A 1120 39.43 -5.22 -19.87
N TRP A 1121 40.14 -5.09 -18.74
CA TRP A 1121 39.82 -4.19 -17.63
C TRP A 1121 41.04 -3.30 -17.32
N ASN A 1122 40.89 -1.97 -17.48
CA ASN A 1122 41.92 -0.95 -17.27
C ASN A 1122 43.29 -1.31 -17.90
N ASP A 1123 43.28 -1.90 -19.09
CA ASP A 1123 44.42 -2.58 -19.73
C ASP A 1123 44.78 -1.96 -21.09
N SER A 1124 46.07 -2.02 -21.47
CA SER A 1124 46.60 -1.35 -22.66
C SER A 1124 46.50 -2.24 -23.89
N ILE A 1125 45.76 -1.80 -24.90
CA ILE A 1125 45.51 -2.57 -26.11
C ILE A 1125 46.67 -2.40 -27.09
N TRP A 1126 47.26 -3.52 -27.52
CA TRP A 1126 48.29 -3.53 -28.56
C TRP A 1126 47.63 -3.59 -29.95
N THR A 1127 48.08 -2.70 -30.83
CA THR A 1127 47.56 -2.45 -32.19
C THR A 1127 48.70 -2.36 -33.19
N SER A 1128 48.39 -2.49 -34.50
CA SER A 1128 49.38 -2.32 -35.58
C SER A 1128 49.98 -0.92 -35.68
N GLU A 1129 49.30 0.09 -35.13
CA GLU A 1129 49.73 1.49 -35.09
C GLU A 1129 49.98 1.93 -33.64
N GLY A 1130 51.02 2.74 -33.41
CA GLY A 1130 51.38 3.28 -32.10
C GLY A 1130 50.50 4.46 -31.69
N LEU A 1131 49.53 4.22 -30.81
CA LEU A 1131 48.56 5.23 -30.36
C LEU A 1131 48.85 5.68 -28.92
N ALA A 1132 48.80 7.00 -28.66
CA ALA A 1132 48.97 7.55 -27.31
C ALA A 1132 47.81 7.16 -26.38
N HIS A 1133 46.59 7.08 -26.91
CA HIS A 1133 45.39 6.61 -26.18
C HIS A 1133 45.00 5.19 -26.58
N ASN A 1134 45.76 4.20 -26.12
CA ASN A 1134 45.48 2.77 -26.36
C ASN A 1134 44.85 2.03 -25.16
N ARG A 1135 44.60 2.72 -24.04
CA ARG A 1135 44.17 2.12 -22.76
C ARG A 1135 42.77 2.58 -22.35
N PRO A 1136 41.70 1.89 -22.77
CA PRO A 1136 40.34 2.16 -22.30
C PRO A 1136 40.07 1.53 -20.91
N ASP A 1137 39.08 2.06 -20.21
CA ASP A 1137 38.62 1.50 -18.92
C ASP A 1137 38.10 0.05 -19.09
N LEU A 1138 37.36 -0.19 -20.18
CA LEU A 1138 36.78 -1.49 -20.53
C LEU A 1138 36.82 -1.70 -22.04
N LEU A 1139 37.31 -2.85 -22.49
CA LEU A 1139 37.10 -3.31 -23.87
C LEU A 1139 36.47 -4.70 -23.85
N VAL A 1140 35.40 -4.88 -24.61
CA VAL A 1140 34.71 -6.17 -24.78
C VAL A 1140 34.74 -6.52 -26.27
N TRP A 1141 35.37 -7.64 -26.62
CA TRP A 1141 35.34 -8.21 -27.97
C TRP A 1141 34.54 -9.51 -27.96
N ASP A 1142 33.32 -9.45 -28.50
CA ASP A 1142 32.51 -10.64 -28.77
C ASP A 1142 32.96 -11.23 -30.11
N ARG A 1143 33.52 -12.44 -30.04
CA ARG A 1143 34.06 -13.17 -31.19
C ARG A 1143 32.96 -13.77 -32.07
N VAL A 1144 31.77 -14.03 -31.50
CA VAL A 1144 30.61 -14.62 -32.19
C VAL A 1144 29.87 -13.52 -32.97
N ALA A 1145 29.59 -12.38 -32.33
CA ALA A 1145 28.96 -11.23 -32.95
C ALA A 1145 29.91 -10.39 -33.83
N LYS A 1146 31.21 -10.75 -33.91
CA LYS A 1146 32.28 -10.01 -34.59
C LYS A 1146 32.28 -8.51 -34.26
N ARG A 1147 32.17 -8.21 -32.96
CA ARG A 1147 31.92 -6.85 -32.48
C ARG A 1147 32.76 -6.50 -31.25
N ILE A 1148 33.25 -5.28 -31.23
CA ILE A 1148 34.06 -4.71 -30.15
C ILE A 1148 33.36 -3.47 -29.62
N TRP A 1149 33.21 -3.40 -28.29
CA TRP A 1149 32.80 -2.17 -27.59
C TRP A 1149 33.99 -1.62 -26.82
N ILE A 1150 34.42 -0.40 -27.17
CA ILE A 1150 35.33 0.42 -26.37
C ILE A 1150 34.46 1.20 -25.39
N ILE A 1151 34.51 0.85 -24.11
CA ILE A 1151 33.67 1.44 -23.06
C ILE A 1151 34.58 2.28 -22.16
N GLU A 1152 34.31 3.58 -22.13
CA GLU A 1152 35.13 4.56 -21.41
C GLU A 1152 34.22 5.39 -20.49
N ILE A 1153 34.67 5.64 -19.27
CA ILE A 1153 33.86 6.17 -18.17
C ILE A 1153 34.38 7.56 -17.75
N SER A 1154 33.49 8.38 -17.18
CA SER A 1154 33.89 9.62 -16.52
C SER A 1154 32.87 9.99 -15.43
N VAL A 1155 33.36 10.39 -14.26
CA VAL A 1155 32.54 10.91 -13.15
C VAL A 1155 32.83 12.39 -12.94
N SER A 1156 32.06 13.24 -13.62
CA SER A 1156 32.36 14.66 -13.82
C SER A 1156 31.41 15.58 -13.04
N TRP A 1157 31.55 16.90 -13.22
CA TRP A 1157 30.59 17.87 -12.68
C TRP A 1157 29.41 18.02 -13.64
N PHE A 1158 28.18 18.24 -13.14
CA PHE A 1158 26.97 18.14 -13.95
C PHE A 1158 26.93 19.09 -15.17
N THR A 1159 27.60 20.25 -15.11
CA THR A 1159 27.71 21.19 -16.25
C THR A 1159 28.75 20.77 -17.30
N ARG A 1160 29.58 19.75 -17.03
CA ARG A 1160 30.64 19.25 -17.93
C ARG A 1160 30.35 17.84 -18.48
N VAL A 1161 29.22 17.23 -18.15
CA VAL A 1161 28.90 15.84 -18.53
C VAL A 1161 28.88 15.67 -20.05
N GLN A 1162 28.26 16.59 -20.79
CA GLN A 1162 28.21 16.56 -22.25
C GLN A 1162 29.60 16.76 -22.89
N ALA A 1163 30.33 17.83 -22.52
CA ALA A 1163 31.69 18.06 -23.03
C ALA A 1163 32.68 16.91 -22.70
N GLN A 1164 32.42 16.16 -21.62
CA GLN A 1164 33.16 14.94 -21.30
C GLN A 1164 32.74 13.76 -22.18
N GLU A 1165 31.44 13.61 -22.49
CA GLU A 1165 30.95 12.59 -23.44
C GLU A 1165 31.59 12.78 -24.82
N GLU A 1166 31.55 14.00 -25.34
CA GLU A 1166 32.12 14.39 -26.63
C GLU A 1166 33.65 14.22 -26.65
N ARG A 1167 34.37 14.60 -25.57
CA ARG A 1167 35.81 14.33 -25.44
C ARG A 1167 36.15 12.83 -25.46
N LYS A 1168 35.39 11.98 -24.75
CA LYS A 1168 35.66 10.53 -24.75
C LYS A 1168 35.36 9.89 -26.12
N ILE A 1169 34.40 10.43 -26.89
CA ILE A 1169 34.18 10.04 -28.30
C ILE A 1169 35.38 10.46 -29.15
N GLY A 1170 35.87 11.70 -29.02
CA GLY A 1170 37.05 12.18 -29.75
C GLY A 1170 38.29 11.32 -29.53
N LYS A 1171 38.62 11.05 -28.25
CA LYS A 1171 39.80 10.29 -27.78
C LYS A 1171 40.02 8.94 -28.47
N TYR A 1172 38.96 8.20 -28.82
CA TYR A 1172 39.07 6.87 -29.45
C TYR A 1172 38.41 6.75 -30.82
N GLY A 1173 37.52 7.68 -31.19
CA GLY A 1173 36.72 7.62 -32.41
C GLY A 1173 37.06 8.68 -33.46
N ILE A 1174 37.84 9.71 -33.13
CA ILE A 1174 38.31 10.74 -34.07
C ILE A 1174 39.84 10.72 -34.18
N ASN A 1175 40.55 10.82 -33.05
CA ASN A 1175 42.01 10.87 -33.02
C ASN A 1175 42.54 10.47 -31.63
N SER A 1176 43.44 9.48 -31.59
CA SER A 1176 44.03 8.90 -30.39
C SER A 1176 45.50 9.27 -30.18
N THR A 1177 46.04 10.26 -30.90
CA THR A 1177 47.41 10.79 -30.71
C THR A 1177 47.46 12.15 -30.01
N LEU A 1178 46.32 12.84 -29.85
CA LEU A 1178 46.23 14.18 -29.23
C LEU A 1178 46.37 14.13 -27.69
N PRO A 1179 46.79 15.22 -27.02
CA PRO A 1179 46.84 15.31 -25.54
C PRO A 1179 45.49 15.04 -24.84
N GLU A 1180 45.49 14.52 -23.60
CA GLU A 1180 44.25 14.20 -22.86
C GLU A 1180 43.41 15.43 -22.47
N ASP A 1181 44.04 16.61 -22.39
CA ASP A 1181 43.41 17.88 -22.07
C ASP A 1181 42.78 18.59 -23.28
N THR A 1182 42.95 18.07 -24.50
CA THR A 1182 42.41 18.60 -25.78
C THR A 1182 40.95 19.07 -25.68
N ALA A 1183 40.68 20.29 -26.15
CA ALA A 1183 39.34 20.87 -26.17
C ALA A 1183 38.42 20.15 -27.17
N VAL A 1184 37.11 20.13 -26.90
CA VAL A 1184 36.15 19.32 -27.67
C VAL A 1184 36.11 19.69 -29.15
N GLY A 1185 36.14 20.99 -29.46
CA GLY A 1185 36.19 21.50 -30.84
C GLY A 1185 37.56 21.38 -31.53
N SER A 1186 38.59 20.83 -30.85
CA SER A 1186 39.96 20.73 -31.37
C SER A 1186 40.34 19.31 -31.83
N PHE A 1187 39.42 18.34 -31.78
CA PHE A 1187 39.63 17.00 -32.29
C PHE A 1187 39.53 16.96 -33.83
N TYR A 1188 40.66 17.13 -34.52
CA TYR A 1188 40.76 16.86 -35.96
C TYR A 1188 40.99 15.37 -36.24
N PRO A 1189 40.49 14.81 -37.38
CA PRO A 1189 40.64 13.39 -37.71
C PRO A 1189 42.10 12.91 -37.75
N GLY A 1190 42.36 11.70 -37.25
CA GLY A 1190 43.68 11.07 -37.29
C GLY A 1190 43.66 9.60 -36.87
N PRO A 1191 44.82 8.96 -36.68
CA PRO A 1191 44.93 7.59 -36.19
C PRO A 1191 44.16 7.42 -34.88
N ASN A 1192 43.23 6.46 -34.82
CA ASN A 1192 42.34 6.30 -33.66
C ASN A 1192 42.03 4.82 -33.36
N LEU A 1193 41.92 4.51 -32.07
CA LEU A 1193 41.82 3.13 -31.57
C LEU A 1193 40.64 2.36 -32.19
N LYS A 1194 39.51 3.03 -32.43
CA LYS A 1194 38.34 2.45 -33.11
C LYS A 1194 38.69 1.97 -34.52
N SER A 1195 39.29 2.83 -35.33
CA SER A 1195 39.60 2.53 -36.75
C SER A 1195 40.70 1.48 -36.87
N VAL A 1196 41.74 1.56 -36.04
CA VAL A 1196 42.85 0.60 -36.03
C VAL A 1196 42.38 -0.79 -35.57
N LEU A 1197 41.55 -0.89 -34.52
CA LEU A 1197 40.97 -2.18 -34.13
C LEU A 1197 40.00 -2.76 -35.16
N GLN A 1198 39.26 -1.90 -35.88
CA GLN A 1198 38.36 -2.35 -36.96
C GLN A 1198 39.15 -2.96 -38.13
N LYS A 1199 40.32 -2.38 -38.45
CA LYS A 1199 41.32 -2.88 -39.41
C LYS A 1199 41.97 -4.18 -38.92
N ASP A 1200 42.60 -4.15 -37.74
CA ASP A 1200 43.38 -5.25 -37.16
C ASP A 1200 42.54 -6.51 -36.87
N ARG A 1201 41.29 -6.33 -36.40
CA ARG A 1201 40.44 -7.44 -35.92
C ARG A 1201 39.29 -7.79 -36.87
N LYS A 1202 39.13 -7.05 -37.98
CA LYS A 1202 38.05 -7.23 -38.99
C LYS A 1202 36.65 -7.37 -38.36
N CYS A 1203 36.42 -6.60 -37.29
CA CYS A 1203 35.21 -6.59 -36.47
C CYS A 1203 34.62 -5.17 -36.39
N ARG A 1204 33.31 -5.03 -36.22
CA ARG A 1204 32.68 -3.71 -35.99
C ARG A 1204 33.14 -3.17 -34.64
N VAL A 1205 33.63 -1.93 -34.58
CA VAL A 1205 34.02 -1.26 -33.33
C VAL A 1205 33.09 -0.09 -33.01
N ASP A 1206 32.41 -0.15 -31.86
CA ASP A 1206 31.59 0.94 -31.31
C ASP A 1206 32.30 1.58 -30.10
N VAL A 1207 32.33 2.91 -30.03
CA VAL A 1207 32.80 3.66 -28.85
C VAL A 1207 31.59 4.06 -27.99
N ILE A 1208 31.63 3.72 -26.71
CA ILE A 1208 30.50 3.79 -25.78
C ILE A 1208 30.91 4.64 -24.55
N PRO A 1209 30.70 5.97 -24.57
CA PRO A 1209 31.02 6.83 -23.46
C PRO A 1209 29.95 6.70 -22.34
N ILE A 1210 30.40 6.44 -21.12
CA ILE A 1210 29.56 6.26 -19.94
C ILE A 1210 29.90 7.39 -18.95
N VAL A 1211 29.34 8.58 -19.21
CA VAL A 1211 29.56 9.76 -18.37
C VAL A 1211 28.41 9.94 -17.40
N VAL A 1212 28.74 10.15 -16.12
CA VAL A 1212 27.79 10.43 -15.05
C VAL A 1212 28.28 11.60 -14.19
N GLY A 1213 27.36 12.46 -13.79
CA GLY A 1213 27.61 13.56 -12.86
C GLY A 1213 27.88 13.03 -11.46
N ALA A 1214 28.71 13.75 -10.69
CA ALA A 1214 29.08 13.38 -9.34
C ALA A 1214 27.89 13.19 -8.38
N CYS A 1215 26.69 13.69 -8.71
CA CYS A 1215 25.46 13.55 -7.93
C CYS A 1215 24.36 12.77 -8.68
N GLY A 1216 24.73 12.01 -9.72
CA GLY A 1216 23.86 11.11 -10.47
C GLY A 1216 23.31 11.67 -11.79
N GLU A 1217 23.72 12.87 -12.20
CA GLU A 1217 23.24 13.51 -13.43
C GLU A 1217 23.70 12.79 -14.72
N VAL A 1218 22.86 12.65 -15.74
CA VAL A 1218 23.20 11.91 -16.98
C VAL A 1218 22.67 12.61 -18.24
N THR A 1219 23.34 12.41 -19.38
CA THR A 1219 22.89 12.93 -20.68
C THR A 1219 21.68 12.13 -21.24
N PRO A 1220 20.95 12.68 -22.23
CA PRO A 1220 19.98 11.91 -23.02
C PRO A 1220 20.56 10.64 -23.67
N ASN A 1221 21.86 10.63 -23.99
CA ASN A 1221 22.48 9.55 -24.75
C ASN A 1221 22.85 8.32 -23.89
N LEU A 1222 23.07 8.46 -22.57
CA LEU A 1222 23.46 7.33 -21.70
C LEU A 1222 22.54 6.11 -21.85
N ARG A 1223 21.23 6.33 -21.97
CA ARG A 1223 20.24 5.25 -22.17
C ARG A 1223 20.45 4.51 -23.49
N ARG A 1224 20.82 5.21 -24.57
CA ARG A 1224 21.17 4.63 -25.87
C ARG A 1224 22.46 3.82 -25.77
N TYR A 1225 23.48 4.35 -25.10
CA TYR A 1225 24.77 3.67 -24.89
C TYR A 1225 24.63 2.37 -24.10
N ILE A 1226 23.88 2.37 -22.98
CA ILE A 1226 23.67 1.15 -22.19
C ILE A 1226 22.84 0.11 -22.97
N ASN A 1227 21.86 0.53 -23.76
CA ASN A 1227 21.11 -0.37 -24.64
C ASN A 1227 22.02 -1.01 -25.72
N ALA A 1228 22.98 -0.25 -26.27
CA ALA A 1228 23.90 -0.72 -27.32
C ALA A 1228 24.91 -1.79 -26.86
N LEU A 1229 24.98 -2.09 -25.56
CA LEU A 1229 25.77 -3.17 -24.96
C LEU A 1229 25.01 -4.52 -24.87
N GLU A 1230 23.69 -4.51 -25.11
CA GLU A 1230 22.79 -5.67 -25.03
C GLU A 1230 22.93 -6.47 -23.72
N LEU A 1231 22.82 -5.78 -22.58
CA LEU A 1231 23.04 -6.37 -21.26
C LEU A 1231 21.76 -7.01 -20.67
N PRO A 1232 21.89 -8.09 -19.86
CA PRO A 1232 20.74 -8.86 -19.33
C PRO A 1232 19.99 -8.20 -18.16
N ASP A 1233 20.44 -7.05 -17.65
CA ASP A 1233 19.65 -6.24 -16.71
C ASP A 1233 18.89 -5.14 -17.49
N SER A 1234 17.65 -4.84 -17.09
CA SER A 1234 16.91 -3.73 -17.68
C SER A 1234 17.62 -2.38 -17.48
N THR A 1235 17.59 -1.52 -18.51
CA THR A 1235 18.36 -0.28 -18.60
C THR A 1235 18.17 0.63 -17.38
N ASP A 1236 16.92 0.78 -16.90
CA ASP A 1236 16.57 1.55 -15.70
C ASP A 1236 17.29 1.06 -14.42
N VAL A 1237 17.63 -0.23 -14.34
CA VAL A 1237 18.33 -0.84 -13.20
C VAL A 1237 19.84 -0.69 -13.34
N LEU A 1238 20.38 -0.66 -14.56
CA LEU A 1238 21.79 -0.35 -14.82
C LEU A 1238 22.09 1.13 -14.55
N ILE A 1239 21.25 2.04 -15.05
CA ILE A 1239 21.34 3.48 -14.77
C ILE A 1239 21.28 3.74 -13.25
N GLU A 1240 20.29 3.16 -12.54
CA GLU A 1240 20.20 3.28 -11.07
C GLU A 1240 21.45 2.77 -10.33
N ARG A 1241 22.11 1.72 -10.85
CA ARG A 1241 23.37 1.21 -10.27
C ARG A 1241 24.54 2.14 -10.53
N ILE A 1242 24.71 2.63 -11.77
CA ILE A 1242 25.75 3.59 -12.20
C ILE A 1242 25.67 4.87 -11.36
N GLU A 1243 24.48 5.49 -11.31
CA GLU A 1243 24.25 6.69 -10.50
C GLU A 1243 24.53 6.43 -9.02
N ARG A 1244 24.00 5.33 -8.46
CA ARG A 1244 24.22 5.00 -7.04
C ARG A 1244 25.69 4.78 -6.73
N ALA A 1245 26.48 4.21 -7.63
CA ALA A 1245 27.93 4.07 -7.45
C ALA A 1245 28.61 5.44 -7.32
N ALA A 1246 28.41 6.32 -8.31
CA ALA A 1246 28.93 7.68 -8.28
C ALA A 1246 28.49 8.46 -7.02
N VAL A 1247 27.20 8.42 -6.69
CA VAL A 1247 26.58 9.08 -5.53
C VAL A 1247 27.10 8.55 -4.18
N MET A 1248 27.35 7.23 -4.06
CA MET A 1248 27.92 6.63 -2.85
C MET A 1248 29.37 7.07 -2.63
N GLY A 1249 30.19 7.05 -3.69
CA GLY A 1249 31.57 7.53 -3.67
C GLY A 1249 31.66 9.03 -3.39
N THR A 1250 30.80 9.84 -4.00
CA THR A 1250 30.69 11.28 -3.70
C THR A 1250 30.33 11.54 -2.24
N ASN A 1251 29.39 10.79 -1.65
CA ASN A 1251 29.11 10.90 -0.20
C ASN A 1251 30.32 10.49 0.67
N ARG A 1252 31.15 9.51 0.25
CA ARG A 1252 32.38 9.14 0.96
C ARG A 1252 33.39 10.28 0.88
N LEU A 1253 33.63 10.82 -0.30
CA LEU A 1253 34.52 11.95 -0.54
C LEU A 1253 34.12 13.18 0.29
N VAL A 1254 32.84 13.57 0.26
CA VAL A 1254 32.31 14.69 1.06
C VAL A 1254 32.53 14.48 2.56
N LYS A 1255 32.38 13.24 3.07
CA LYS A 1255 32.69 12.92 4.47
C LYS A 1255 34.17 13.08 4.78
N CYS A 1256 35.05 12.46 4.00
CA CYS A 1256 36.51 12.50 4.21
C CYS A 1256 37.08 13.91 4.05
N HIS A 1257 36.52 14.73 3.15
CA HIS A 1257 36.94 16.11 2.99
C HIS A 1257 36.48 16.98 4.17
N LEU A 1258 35.23 16.87 4.63
CA LEU A 1258 34.68 17.71 5.70
C LEU A 1258 34.96 17.19 7.13
N SER A 1259 35.63 16.05 7.28
CA SER A 1259 36.15 15.56 8.57
C SER A 1259 37.56 16.09 8.92
N ASN A 1260 38.15 16.86 7.99
CA ASN A 1260 39.36 17.66 8.16
C ASN A 1260 39.00 19.15 7.98
#